data_AF-A0A936U3H3-F1
#
_entry.id   AF-A0A936U3H3-F1
#
_cell.length_a   1.000
_cell.length_b   1.000
_cell.length_c   1.000
_cell.angle_alpha   90.00
_cell.angle_beta   90.00
_cell.angle_gamma   90.00
#
_symmetry.space_group_name_H-M   'P 1'
#
loop_
_entity.id
_entity.type
_entity.pdbx_description
1 polymer ?
#
loop_
_entity_poly.entity_id
_entity_poly.type
_entity_poly.pdbx_seq_one_letter_code
_entity_poly.pdbx_strand_id
1 'polypeptide(L)'
;MLWSLWRFIMGARLSPVLWLCLAFAVPAIAAAPIDPDVAAASARGNPKAIAKLVKSLNSADAAERDAAEEALLILGVEAIPSLRAAIVAKEPSAEAALGVLGALGHAGSVTYIQSLVSDPRLGGAAKIALVKANEAHWQKVSESPTLALCDEHLKLFPESPHAEEARRERAEQAAWSALVALGASPPQKELEALIAAHPGTRADAKAKKMIAEALFDKADRAISDGRPWDALALLEEGRGWDPTFSTARMEARANKALGRTAAAKSDWDKAIPALESAWKASPSNTTTRDLSDAYVARGMERLNKGDAAGGFDDLNRALAVDPTLADKVANERADRMPALVNEVKTGSKGKVAAAVALVVIGPEGVKALIPVAMERAAMGDAQPLSEAAKVALGGDPATKAALSAALSQSFTAADRAVQTQILPNSAALVRPEDPWSPAAMRARETALKDLTAWLGLLTASQLYAQQGDPAHRPPTDSPPPDAELVGYLAKGARPDQASLPLVARVALTRYVLDGAALAIDMVRSDPAKLGAQLVGRGRPPADLAQWREVVDVARSGPTMAKWSVLLPMGGNIELSHQFVGNTLRFQARGQSLAAGVADANLSELLVMFFALSRLSLSVDPSIDRLELVIGGPGTSVTTVRARLSLSRVKPPVWSNVEIMAPYTRDELALIPELEAELR
;
A
#
# COMPACT_ATOMS: atom_id res chain seq x y z
N MET A 1 43.98 -10.89 53.20
CA MET A 1 44.07 -11.53 54.54
C MET A 1 45.36 -12.33 54.72
N LEU A 2 45.74 -13.25 53.83
CA LEU A 2 47.00 -14.01 53.93
C LEU A 2 48.28 -13.15 53.83
N TRP A 3 48.27 -12.09 53.02
CA TRP A 3 49.43 -11.17 52.90
C TRP A 3 49.61 -10.26 54.14
N SER A 4 48.51 -9.99 54.85
CA SER A 4 48.50 -9.21 56.10
C SER A 4 49.03 -10.03 57.28
N LEU A 5 48.77 -11.35 57.28
CA LEU A 5 49.30 -12.29 58.27
C LEU A 5 50.82 -12.46 58.12
N TRP A 6 51.32 -12.48 56.88
CA TRP A 6 52.76 -12.63 56.60
C TRP A 6 53.59 -11.40 57.04
N ARG A 7 53.04 -10.20 56.88
CA ARG A 7 53.67 -8.95 57.38
C ARG A 7 53.71 -8.85 58.90
N PHE A 8 52.76 -9.45 59.60
CA PHE A 8 52.73 -9.46 61.07
C PHE A 8 53.79 -10.42 61.66
N ILE A 9 54.06 -11.54 60.99
CA ILE A 9 55.05 -12.54 61.42
C ILE A 9 56.49 -12.05 61.22
N MET A 10 56.77 -11.30 60.16
CA MET A 10 58.12 -10.76 59.88
C MET A 10 58.50 -9.53 60.75
N GLY A 11 57.53 -8.88 61.43
CA GLY A 11 57.77 -7.69 62.25
C GLY A 11 58.06 -7.97 63.73
N ALA A 12 57.77 -9.17 64.23
CA ALA A 12 57.95 -9.52 65.64
C ALA A 12 59.34 -10.13 65.88
N ARG A 13 60.19 -9.44 66.64
CA ARG A 13 61.44 -10.00 67.19
C ARG A 13 61.11 -11.03 68.27
N LEU A 14 60.77 -12.24 67.85
CA LEU A 14 60.63 -13.39 68.75
C LEU A 14 62.01 -14.00 69.06
N SER A 15 62.20 -14.46 70.30
CA SER A 15 63.47 -15.00 70.76
C SER A 15 63.82 -16.33 70.07
N PRO A 16 65.11 -16.69 69.96
CA PRO A 16 65.56 -17.94 69.32
C PRO A 16 64.93 -19.22 69.90
N VAL A 17 64.46 -19.16 71.15
CA VAL A 17 63.83 -20.29 71.85
C VAL A 17 62.42 -20.56 71.33
N LEU A 18 61.68 -19.54 70.88
CA LEU A 18 60.35 -19.74 70.29
C LEU A 18 60.42 -20.34 68.87
N TRP A 19 61.52 -20.06 68.15
CA TRP A 19 61.81 -20.69 66.85
C TRP A 19 62.11 -22.20 67.00
N LEU A 20 62.77 -22.59 68.09
CA LEU A 20 63.03 -24.00 68.41
C LEU A 20 61.76 -24.76 68.83
N CYS A 21 60.82 -24.12 69.53
CA CYS A 21 59.54 -24.75 69.88
C CYS A 21 58.59 -24.91 68.69
N LEU A 22 58.62 -24.01 67.69
CA LEU A 22 57.86 -24.14 66.44
C LEU A 22 58.45 -25.22 65.51
N ALA A 23 59.75 -25.52 65.60
CA ALA A 23 60.39 -26.58 64.83
C ALA A 23 60.09 -28.00 65.35
N PHE A 24 59.70 -28.16 66.63
CA PHE A 24 59.41 -29.47 67.24
C PHE A 24 57.92 -29.80 67.38
N ALA A 25 57.02 -28.94 66.89
CA ALA A 25 55.57 -29.14 66.94
C ALA A 25 54.93 -29.25 65.54
N VAL A 26 55.62 -29.90 64.60
CA VAL A 26 55.03 -30.30 63.31
C VAL A 26 54.78 -31.81 63.36
N PRO A 27 53.51 -32.26 63.37
CA PRO A 27 53.21 -33.67 63.24
C PRO A 27 53.66 -34.14 61.86
N ALA A 28 54.26 -35.34 61.80
CA ALA A 28 54.65 -36.10 60.60
C ALA A 28 54.39 -35.37 59.27
N ILE A 29 55.46 -34.82 58.66
CA ILE A 29 55.42 -34.33 57.28
C ILE A 29 55.02 -35.53 56.42
N ALA A 30 53.75 -35.58 56.03
CA ALA A 30 53.30 -36.40 54.91
C ALA A 30 54.22 -36.04 53.74
N ALA A 31 54.82 -37.06 53.12
CA ALA A 31 55.71 -36.87 51.98
C ALA A 31 55.04 -35.90 51.01
N ALA A 32 55.76 -34.82 50.64
CA ALA A 32 55.22 -33.81 49.75
C ALA A 32 54.68 -34.50 48.49
N PRO A 33 53.48 -34.13 48.01
CA PRO A 33 52.91 -34.73 46.80
C PRO A 33 53.94 -34.62 45.68
N ILE A 34 54.18 -35.74 45.00
CA ILE A 34 55.13 -35.79 43.89
C ILE A 34 54.60 -34.84 42.82
N ASP A 35 55.41 -33.83 42.47
CA ASP A 35 55.10 -32.94 41.37
C ASP A 35 55.09 -33.74 40.05
N PRO A 36 53.95 -33.81 39.34
CA PRO A 36 53.78 -34.64 38.16
C PRO A 36 54.71 -34.21 37.01
N ASP A 37 55.06 -32.93 36.91
CA ASP A 37 56.00 -32.43 35.90
C ASP A 37 57.43 -32.91 36.20
N VAL A 38 57.82 -32.87 37.48
CA VAL A 38 59.14 -33.36 37.92
C VAL A 38 59.24 -34.88 37.73
N ALA A 39 58.17 -35.60 38.05
CA ALA A 39 58.09 -37.04 37.84
C ALA A 39 58.19 -37.41 36.35
N ALA A 40 57.42 -36.74 35.48
CA ALA A 40 57.47 -36.95 34.04
C ALA A 40 58.85 -36.61 33.46
N ALA A 41 59.44 -35.48 33.85
CA ALA A 41 60.77 -35.07 33.39
C ALA A 41 61.85 -36.09 33.78
N SER A 42 61.79 -36.64 34.99
CA SER A 42 62.73 -37.66 35.46
C SER A 42 62.55 -39.02 34.76
N ALA A 43 61.36 -39.28 34.22
CA ALA A 43 61.00 -40.54 33.59
C ALA A 43 61.20 -40.55 32.07
N ARG A 44 61.29 -39.39 31.43
CA ARG A 44 61.47 -39.25 29.97
C ARG A 44 62.70 -40.03 29.49
N GLY A 45 62.51 -40.90 28.49
CA GLY A 45 63.56 -41.76 27.96
C GLY A 45 64.08 -42.88 28.91
N ASN A 46 63.48 -43.06 30.09
CA ASN A 46 63.89 -44.09 31.06
C ASN A 46 62.74 -45.11 31.31
N PRO A 47 62.75 -46.26 30.61
CA PRO A 47 61.69 -47.27 30.72
C PRO A 47 61.45 -47.76 32.16
N LYS A 48 62.50 -47.82 33.00
CA LYS A 48 62.37 -48.25 34.40
C LYS A 48 61.63 -47.22 35.24
N ALA A 49 61.86 -45.93 34.99
CA ALA A 49 61.16 -44.86 35.68
C ALA A 49 59.68 -44.80 35.26
N ILE A 50 59.39 -44.97 33.96
CA ILE A 50 58.02 -45.09 33.46
C ILE A 50 57.31 -46.30 34.07
N ALA A 51 57.97 -47.47 34.13
CA ALA A 51 57.39 -48.65 34.78
C ALA A 51 57.11 -48.45 36.27
N LYS A 52 57.90 -47.61 36.96
CA LYS A 52 57.64 -47.23 38.36
C LYS A 52 56.37 -46.39 38.47
N LEU A 53 56.17 -45.41 37.59
CA LEU A 53 54.94 -44.62 37.54
C LEU A 53 53.71 -45.49 37.27
N VAL A 54 53.82 -46.46 36.35
CA VAL A 54 52.72 -47.41 36.07
C VAL A 54 52.37 -48.27 37.30
N LYS A 55 53.35 -48.64 38.13
CA LYS A 55 53.08 -49.34 39.40
C LYS A 55 52.39 -48.45 40.43
N SER A 56 52.76 -47.17 40.50
CA SER A 56 52.14 -46.18 41.40
C SER A 56 50.66 -45.93 41.10
N LEU A 57 50.16 -46.29 39.91
CA LEU A 57 48.71 -46.28 39.61
C LEU A 57 47.87 -47.19 40.53
N ASN A 58 48.50 -48.16 41.20
CA ASN A 58 47.85 -49.01 42.20
C ASN A 58 48.20 -48.60 43.66
N SER A 59 48.70 -47.38 43.88
CA SER A 59 48.94 -46.90 45.24
C SER A 59 47.64 -46.79 46.03
N ALA A 60 47.69 -47.05 47.33
CA ALA A 60 46.56 -46.80 48.22
C ALA A 60 46.33 -45.30 48.43
N ASP A 61 47.38 -44.48 48.24
CA ASP A 61 47.29 -43.03 48.28
C ASP A 61 46.67 -42.50 46.98
N ALA A 62 45.59 -41.73 47.10
CA ALA A 62 44.94 -41.09 45.95
C ALA A 62 45.84 -40.05 45.30
N ALA A 63 46.58 -39.26 46.09
CA ALA A 63 47.45 -38.22 45.55
C ALA A 63 48.62 -38.80 44.73
N GLU A 64 49.17 -39.93 45.15
CA GLU A 64 50.22 -40.62 44.39
C GLU A 64 49.68 -41.20 43.08
N ARG A 65 48.45 -41.74 43.08
CA ARG A 65 47.81 -42.25 41.86
C ARG A 65 47.53 -41.15 40.86
N ASP A 66 46.96 -40.04 41.31
CA ASP A 66 46.62 -38.90 40.46
C ASP A 66 47.89 -38.27 39.87
N ALA A 67 48.94 -38.09 40.68
CA ALA A 67 50.24 -37.60 40.21
C ALA A 67 50.91 -38.56 39.21
N ALA A 68 50.78 -39.88 39.42
CA ALA A 68 51.29 -40.87 38.49
C ALA A 68 50.51 -40.88 37.15
N GLU A 69 49.17 -40.77 37.20
CA GLU A 69 48.32 -40.63 36.01
C GLU A 69 48.70 -39.38 35.22
N GLU A 70 48.80 -38.22 35.88
CA GLU A 70 49.17 -36.95 35.25
C GLU A 70 50.59 -37.00 34.65
N ALA A 71 51.57 -37.52 35.38
CA ALA A 71 52.93 -37.70 34.87
C ALA A 71 52.98 -38.61 33.64
N LEU A 72 52.18 -39.68 33.61
CA LEU A 72 52.08 -40.59 32.46
C LEU A 72 51.38 -39.93 31.26
N LEU A 73 50.40 -39.06 31.50
CA LEU A 73 49.77 -38.25 30.45
C LEU A 73 50.76 -37.23 29.84
N ILE A 74 51.57 -36.58 30.68
CA ILE A 74 52.64 -35.66 30.25
C ILE A 74 53.70 -36.38 29.40
N LEU A 75 54.03 -37.63 29.75
CA LEU A 75 54.95 -38.46 28.96
C LEU A 75 54.38 -38.85 27.58
N GLY A 76 53.05 -38.85 27.42
CA GLY A 76 52.40 -39.09 26.14
C GLY A 76 52.69 -40.47 25.56
N VAL A 77 53.18 -40.48 24.31
CA VAL A 77 53.45 -41.72 23.54
C VAL A 77 54.56 -42.57 24.18
N GLU A 78 55.50 -41.97 24.91
CA GLU A 78 56.59 -42.70 25.59
C GLU A 78 56.09 -43.65 26.67
N ALA A 79 54.93 -43.37 27.28
CA ALA A 79 54.35 -44.21 28.32
C ALA A 79 53.65 -45.48 27.78
N ILE A 80 53.28 -45.49 26.49
CA ILE A 80 52.44 -46.54 25.90
C ILE A 80 53.05 -47.95 26.04
N PRO A 81 54.35 -48.21 25.77
CA PRO A 81 54.92 -49.55 25.91
C PRO A 81 54.84 -50.10 27.33
N SER A 82 55.15 -49.28 28.35
CA SER A 82 55.10 -49.68 29.75
C SER A 82 53.67 -49.88 30.26
N LEU A 83 52.73 -49.03 29.83
CA LEU A 83 51.31 -49.20 30.13
C LEU A 83 50.77 -50.51 29.56
N ARG A 84 51.11 -50.83 28.30
CA ARG A 84 50.74 -52.12 27.67
C ARG A 84 51.35 -53.31 28.39
N ALA A 85 52.63 -53.22 28.78
CA ALA A 85 53.31 -54.29 29.50
C ALA A 85 52.60 -54.65 30.82
N ALA A 86 52.17 -53.65 31.59
CA ALA A 86 51.42 -53.87 32.83
C ALA A 86 50.05 -54.53 32.59
N ILE A 87 49.35 -54.14 31.52
CA ILE A 87 48.05 -54.74 31.13
C ILE A 87 48.23 -56.21 30.71
N VAL A 88 49.23 -56.52 29.89
CA VAL A 88 49.54 -57.89 29.46
C VAL A 88 49.92 -58.77 30.65
N ALA A 89 50.70 -58.23 31.59
CA ALA A 89 51.10 -58.91 32.81
C ALA A 89 49.94 -59.12 33.82
N LYS A 90 48.76 -58.53 33.54
CA LYS A 90 47.58 -58.56 34.43
C LYS A 90 47.91 -58.08 35.85
N GLU A 91 48.73 -57.04 35.93
CA GLU A 91 49.08 -56.40 37.21
C GLU A 91 47.83 -55.78 37.86
N PRO A 92 47.81 -55.59 39.20
CA PRO A 92 46.73 -54.86 39.88
C PRO A 92 46.46 -53.46 39.30
N SER A 93 47.48 -52.83 38.70
CA SER A 93 47.39 -51.53 38.01
C SER A 93 46.77 -51.59 36.61
N ALA A 94 46.42 -52.77 36.07
CA ALA A 94 46.01 -52.94 34.68
C ALA A 94 44.75 -52.12 34.30
N GLU A 95 43.76 -52.01 35.19
CA GLU A 95 42.56 -51.20 34.93
C GLU A 95 42.88 -49.69 34.89
N ALA A 96 43.70 -49.21 35.82
CA ALA A 96 44.15 -47.82 35.82
C ALA A 96 45.03 -47.52 34.60
N ALA A 97 45.94 -48.44 34.24
CA ALA A 97 46.76 -48.34 33.05
C ALA A 97 45.92 -48.30 31.75
N LEU A 98 44.81 -49.04 31.69
CA LEU A 98 43.83 -48.92 30.60
C LEU A 98 43.18 -47.53 30.57
N GLY A 99 42.82 -46.99 31.74
CA GLY A 99 42.29 -45.64 31.87
C GLY A 99 43.24 -44.58 31.31
N VAL A 100 44.52 -44.66 31.67
CA VAL A 100 45.57 -43.76 31.15
C VAL A 100 45.76 -43.94 29.64
N LEU A 101 45.81 -45.18 29.13
CA LEU A 101 45.88 -45.44 27.68
C LEU A 101 44.68 -44.85 26.93
N GLY A 102 43.50 -44.90 27.55
CA GLY A 102 42.30 -44.26 27.03
C GLY A 102 42.48 -42.75 26.94
N ALA A 103 42.84 -42.10 28.05
CA ALA A 103 43.03 -40.65 28.12
C ALA A 103 44.14 -40.11 27.18
N LEU A 104 45.16 -40.92 26.86
CA LEU A 104 46.17 -40.53 25.85
C LEU A 104 45.58 -40.37 24.43
N GLY A 105 44.49 -41.08 24.12
CA GLY A 105 43.76 -40.96 22.85
C GLY A 105 44.63 -41.23 21.60
N HIS A 106 45.68 -42.04 21.73
CA HIS A 106 46.58 -42.37 20.61
C HIS A 106 46.01 -43.54 19.80
N ALA A 107 46.01 -43.46 18.46
CA ALA A 107 45.37 -44.45 17.58
C ALA A 107 45.81 -45.89 17.85
N GLY A 108 47.12 -46.11 18.02
CA GLY A 108 47.64 -47.43 18.37
C GLY A 108 47.09 -47.96 19.69
N SER A 109 46.85 -47.10 20.68
CA SER A 109 46.27 -47.47 21.97
C SER A 109 44.79 -47.82 21.84
N VAL A 110 44.04 -47.09 21.01
CA VAL A 110 42.61 -47.39 20.75
C VAL A 110 42.43 -48.79 20.19
N THR A 111 43.16 -49.16 19.14
CA THR A 111 43.08 -50.51 18.56
C THR A 111 43.45 -51.60 19.58
N TYR A 112 44.44 -51.32 20.44
CA TYR A 112 44.80 -52.23 21.52
C TYR A 112 43.69 -52.37 22.55
N ILE A 113 43.08 -51.28 23.01
CA ILE A 113 41.96 -51.30 23.97
C ILE A 113 40.74 -52.02 23.37
N GLN A 114 40.43 -51.81 22.08
CA GLN A 114 39.34 -52.51 21.37
C GLN A 114 39.52 -54.04 21.42
N SER A 115 40.74 -54.54 21.27
CA SER A 115 41.03 -55.98 21.36
C SER A 115 40.75 -56.59 22.74
N LEU A 116 40.71 -55.76 23.79
CA LEU A 116 40.50 -56.18 25.18
C LEU A 116 39.02 -56.08 25.62
N VAL A 117 38.12 -55.56 24.80
CA VAL A 117 36.69 -55.43 25.14
C VAL A 117 36.04 -56.79 25.39
N SER A 118 36.51 -57.83 24.70
CA SER A 118 36.05 -59.21 24.88
C SER A 118 36.76 -59.97 26.01
N ASP A 119 37.76 -59.37 26.68
CA ASP A 119 38.45 -60.01 27.79
C ASP A 119 37.51 -60.12 29.01
N PRO A 120 37.33 -61.32 29.61
CA PRO A 120 36.40 -61.50 30.74
C PRO A 120 36.76 -60.69 32.00
N ARG A 121 38.02 -60.33 32.19
CA ARG A 121 38.49 -59.56 33.35
C ARG A 121 38.53 -58.07 33.04
N LEU A 122 39.09 -57.71 31.88
CA LEU A 122 39.37 -56.32 31.54
C LEU A 122 38.29 -55.65 30.70
N GLY A 123 37.31 -56.39 30.17
CA GLY A 123 36.32 -55.86 29.23
C GLY A 123 35.52 -54.66 29.76
N GLY A 124 35.23 -54.63 31.06
CA GLY A 124 34.59 -53.47 31.70
C GLY A 124 35.46 -52.22 31.67
N ALA A 125 36.70 -52.33 32.17
CA ALA A 125 37.68 -51.23 32.16
C ALA A 125 38.05 -50.80 30.72
N ALA A 126 38.14 -51.74 29.79
CA ALA A 126 38.41 -51.47 28.37
C ALA A 126 37.30 -50.62 27.73
N LYS A 127 36.01 -50.89 28.03
CA LYS A 127 34.89 -50.06 27.55
C LYS A 127 34.98 -48.63 28.08
N ILE A 128 35.29 -48.46 29.37
CA ILE A 128 35.47 -47.13 29.98
C ILE A 128 36.66 -46.40 29.32
N ALA A 129 37.77 -47.11 29.12
CA ALA A 129 38.95 -46.57 28.44
C ALA A 129 38.66 -46.16 26.98
N LEU A 130 37.81 -46.89 26.25
CA LEU A 130 37.38 -46.48 24.90
C LEU A 130 36.55 -45.18 24.91
N VAL A 131 35.69 -44.99 25.91
CA VAL A 131 34.95 -43.73 26.06
C VAL A 131 35.93 -42.57 26.31
N LYS A 132 36.90 -42.75 27.23
CA LYS A 132 37.97 -41.76 27.46
C LYS A 132 38.78 -41.49 26.18
N ALA A 133 39.10 -42.51 25.40
CA ALA A 133 39.85 -42.38 24.16
C ALA A 133 39.08 -41.66 23.06
N ASN A 134 37.78 -41.93 22.94
CA ASN A 134 36.90 -41.21 22.03
C ASN A 134 36.89 -39.72 22.37
N GLU A 135 36.72 -39.37 23.66
CA GLU A 135 36.69 -37.98 24.11
C GLU A 135 38.04 -37.27 23.88
N ALA A 136 39.15 -37.90 24.28
CA ALA A 136 40.49 -37.33 24.08
C ALA A 136 40.84 -37.14 22.60
N HIS A 137 40.41 -38.06 21.72
CA HIS A 137 40.63 -37.92 20.28
C HIS A 137 39.71 -36.85 19.67
N TRP A 138 38.46 -36.76 20.13
CA TRP A 138 37.53 -35.71 19.69
C TRP A 138 38.02 -34.33 20.09
N GLN A 139 38.54 -34.16 21.32
CA GLN A 139 39.12 -32.90 21.76
C GLN A 139 40.20 -32.41 20.79
N LYS A 140 41.13 -33.29 20.36
CA LYS A 140 42.15 -32.95 19.35
C LYS A 140 41.54 -32.53 18.01
N VAL A 141 40.49 -33.22 17.55
CA VAL A 141 39.77 -32.86 16.31
C VAL A 141 39.09 -31.49 16.45
N SER A 142 38.44 -31.23 17.59
CA SER A 142 37.73 -29.96 17.84
C SER A 142 38.67 -28.76 17.96
N GLU A 143 39.87 -28.94 18.51
CA GLU A 143 40.88 -27.89 18.66
C GLU A 143 41.59 -27.59 17.34
N SER A 144 41.78 -28.60 16.48
CA SER A 144 42.49 -28.47 15.22
C SER A 144 41.94 -29.47 14.18
N PRO A 145 40.78 -29.16 13.58
CA PRO A 145 40.12 -30.06 12.64
C PRO A 145 40.94 -30.11 11.35
N THR A 146 41.85 -31.07 11.23
CA THR A 146 42.52 -31.38 9.97
C THR A 146 41.81 -32.56 9.30
N LEU A 147 41.89 -32.65 7.97
CA LEU A 147 41.34 -33.79 7.24
C LEU A 147 41.87 -35.12 7.78
N ALA A 148 43.17 -35.20 8.03
CA ALA A 148 43.83 -36.39 8.57
C ALA A 148 43.30 -36.77 9.95
N LEU A 149 43.12 -35.81 10.87
CA LEU A 149 42.59 -36.08 12.21
C LEU A 149 41.12 -36.49 12.18
N CYS A 150 40.30 -35.89 11.31
CA CYS A 150 38.91 -36.29 11.16
C CYS A 150 38.79 -37.70 10.55
N ASP A 151 39.59 -38.01 9.53
CA ASP A 151 39.66 -39.36 8.93
C ASP A 151 40.12 -40.40 9.96
N GLU A 152 41.13 -40.07 10.77
CA GLU A 152 41.61 -40.93 11.84
C GLU A 152 40.53 -41.16 12.90
N HIS A 153 39.82 -40.11 13.35
CA HIS A 153 38.73 -40.23 14.31
C HIS A 153 37.60 -41.12 13.79
N LEU A 154 37.14 -40.89 12.56
CA LEU A 154 36.05 -41.67 11.94
C LEU A 154 36.44 -43.12 11.70
N LYS A 155 37.71 -43.40 11.46
CA LYS A 155 38.23 -44.78 11.34
C LYS A 155 38.26 -45.48 12.70
N LEU A 156 38.67 -44.78 13.76
CA LEU A 156 38.79 -45.34 15.10
C LEU A 156 37.43 -45.48 15.80
N PHE A 157 36.52 -44.53 15.57
CA PHE A 157 35.25 -44.35 16.28
C PHE A 157 34.07 -44.05 15.33
N PRO A 158 33.74 -44.94 14.38
CA PRO A 158 32.71 -44.69 13.36
C PRO A 158 31.29 -44.51 13.91
N GLU A 159 31.01 -45.05 15.09
CA GLU A 159 29.70 -45.04 15.76
C GLU A 159 29.68 -44.16 17.02
N SER A 160 30.68 -43.30 17.24
CA SER A 160 30.69 -42.45 18.44
C SER A 160 29.65 -41.33 18.37
N PRO A 161 29.24 -40.77 19.51
CA PRO A 161 28.41 -39.56 19.55
C PRO A 161 28.99 -38.38 18.76
N HIS A 162 30.32 -38.33 18.64
CA HIS A 162 31.07 -37.27 17.95
C HIS A 162 31.29 -37.56 16.45
N ALA A 163 30.87 -38.74 15.95
CA ALA A 163 31.13 -39.13 14.57
C ALA A 163 30.44 -38.21 13.55
N GLU A 164 29.22 -37.74 13.82
CA GLU A 164 28.53 -36.79 12.93
C GLU A 164 29.21 -35.42 12.91
N GLU A 165 29.67 -34.94 14.08
CA GLU A 165 30.41 -33.68 14.18
C GLU A 165 31.76 -33.78 13.46
N ALA A 166 32.47 -34.90 13.60
CA ALA A 166 33.70 -35.17 12.86
C ALA A 166 33.48 -35.26 11.34
N ARG A 167 32.37 -35.86 10.86
CA ARG A 167 32.01 -35.85 9.43
C ARG A 167 31.75 -34.43 8.93
N ARG A 168 31.09 -33.60 9.74
CA ARG A 168 30.81 -32.19 9.41
C ARG A 168 32.10 -31.38 9.33
N GLU A 169 32.98 -31.48 10.32
CA GLU A 169 34.29 -30.81 10.32
C GLU A 169 35.16 -31.27 9.16
N ARG A 170 35.18 -32.58 8.87
CA ARG A 170 35.86 -33.11 7.68
C ARG A 170 35.34 -32.51 6.39
N ALA A 171 34.02 -32.44 6.22
CA ALA A 171 33.39 -31.87 5.02
C ALA A 171 33.74 -30.38 4.88
N GLU A 172 33.75 -29.64 5.99
CA GLU A 172 34.16 -28.24 6.05
C GLU A 172 35.62 -28.06 5.60
N GLN A 173 36.55 -28.87 6.14
CA GLN A 173 37.97 -28.80 5.78
C GLN A 173 38.25 -29.21 4.33
N ALA A 174 37.51 -30.20 3.82
CA ALA A 174 37.58 -30.60 2.42
C ALA A 174 37.13 -29.46 1.51
N ALA A 175 36.02 -28.79 1.88
CA ALA A 175 35.49 -27.66 1.12
C ALA A 175 36.45 -26.47 1.12
N TRP A 176 37.08 -26.14 2.26
CA TRP A 176 38.11 -25.08 2.32
C TRP A 176 39.34 -25.42 1.49
N SER A 177 39.82 -26.66 1.57
CA SER A 177 40.97 -27.11 0.79
C SER A 177 40.67 -27.03 -0.72
N ALA A 178 39.47 -27.43 -1.13
CA ALA A 178 39.01 -27.29 -2.51
C ALA A 178 38.95 -25.82 -2.94
N LEU A 179 38.40 -24.93 -2.10
CA LEU A 179 38.30 -23.50 -2.41
C LEU A 179 39.68 -22.85 -2.57
N VAL A 180 40.63 -23.16 -1.67
CA VAL A 180 42.01 -22.66 -1.75
C VAL A 180 42.69 -23.14 -3.03
N ALA A 181 42.44 -24.37 -3.46
CA ALA A 181 43.01 -24.91 -4.69
C ALA A 181 42.54 -24.20 -5.97
N LEU A 182 41.35 -23.57 -5.95
CA LEU A 182 40.85 -22.77 -7.08
C LEU A 182 41.58 -21.42 -7.23
N GLY A 183 42.31 -20.97 -6.20
CA GLY A 183 43.06 -19.71 -6.21
C GLY A 183 42.22 -18.47 -5.86
N ALA A 184 42.79 -17.28 -6.08
CA ALA A 184 42.21 -16.02 -5.59
C ALA A 184 41.06 -15.46 -6.45
N SER A 185 41.02 -15.79 -7.74
CA SER A 185 39.98 -15.32 -8.67
C SER A 185 39.49 -16.47 -9.58
N PRO A 186 38.83 -17.47 -8.98
CA PRO A 186 38.39 -18.64 -9.71
C PRO A 186 37.21 -18.32 -10.63
N PRO A 187 37.07 -19.03 -11.77
CA PRO A 187 35.94 -18.85 -12.66
C PRO A 187 34.62 -19.27 -11.97
N GLN A 188 33.54 -18.54 -12.27
CA GLN A 188 32.21 -18.74 -11.66
C GLN A 188 31.75 -20.20 -11.71
N LYS A 189 31.95 -20.90 -12.84
CA LYS A 189 31.56 -22.31 -13.01
C LYS A 189 32.26 -23.26 -12.01
N GLU A 190 33.50 -22.95 -11.62
CA GLU A 190 34.23 -23.76 -10.63
C GLU A 190 33.72 -23.49 -9.21
N LEU A 191 33.37 -22.23 -8.90
CA LEU A 191 32.72 -21.89 -7.64
C LEU A 191 31.34 -22.55 -7.51
N GLU A 192 30.54 -22.58 -8.58
CA GLU A 192 29.25 -23.27 -8.63
C GLU A 192 29.39 -24.77 -8.40
N ALA A 193 30.40 -25.40 -9.03
CA ALA A 193 30.71 -26.80 -8.82
C ALA A 193 31.13 -27.09 -7.36
N LEU A 194 31.90 -26.18 -6.75
CA LEU A 194 32.29 -26.29 -5.33
C LEU A 194 31.09 -26.19 -4.39
N ILE A 195 30.18 -25.23 -4.64
CA ILE A 195 28.94 -25.05 -3.86
C ILE A 195 28.06 -26.31 -3.97
N ALA A 196 27.93 -26.87 -5.17
CA ALA A 196 27.16 -28.09 -5.39
C ALA A 196 27.79 -29.32 -4.69
N ALA A 197 29.13 -29.39 -4.64
CA ALA A 197 29.85 -30.48 -3.98
C ALA A 197 29.84 -30.36 -2.44
N HIS A 198 29.75 -29.15 -1.89
CA HIS A 198 29.91 -28.88 -0.45
C HIS A 198 28.85 -27.94 0.13
N PRO A 199 27.54 -28.22 -0.03
CA PRO A 199 26.48 -27.30 0.41
C PRO A 199 26.46 -27.12 1.93
N GLY A 200 26.21 -25.88 2.37
CA GLY A 200 26.05 -25.54 3.80
C GLY A 200 27.35 -25.39 4.59
N THR A 201 28.51 -25.54 3.93
CA THR A 201 29.83 -25.27 4.53
C THR A 201 30.13 -23.77 4.57
N ARG A 202 31.09 -23.33 5.40
CA ARG A 202 31.53 -21.92 5.36
C ARG A 202 32.29 -21.61 4.08
N ALA A 203 32.95 -22.60 3.49
CA ALA A 203 33.56 -22.48 2.17
C ALA A 203 32.52 -22.23 1.06
N ASP A 204 31.36 -22.91 1.10
CA ASP A 204 30.20 -22.62 0.24
C ASP A 204 29.75 -21.15 0.43
N ALA A 205 29.51 -20.72 1.68
CA ALA A 205 29.13 -19.34 1.95
C ALA A 205 30.17 -18.31 1.42
N LYS A 206 31.46 -18.62 1.54
CA LYS A 206 32.54 -17.79 0.98
C LYS A 206 32.54 -17.81 -0.55
N ALA A 207 32.31 -18.95 -1.19
CA ALA A 207 32.21 -19.08 -2.64
C ALA A 207 31.02 -18.30 -3.21
N LYS A 208 29.84 -18.40 -2.58
CA LYS A 208 28.65 -17.59 -2.91
C LYS A 208 28.95 -16.09 -2.88
N LYS A 209 29.63 -15.64 -1.83
CA LYS A 209 30.08 -14.24 -1.70
C LYS A 209 31.04 -13.84 -2.83
N MET A 210 31.98 -14.70 -3.21
CA MET A 210 32.90 -14.45 -4.33
C MET A 210 32.17 -14.34 -5.67
N ILE A 211 31.13 -15.16 -5.91
CA ILE A 211 30.28 -15.04 -7.11
C ILE A 211 29.55 -13.69 -7.09
N ALA A 212 28.94 -13.31 -5.97
CA ALA A 212 28.24 -12.03 -5.82
C ALA A 212 29.18 -10.82 -6.07
N GLU A 213 30.40 -10.85 -5.52
CA GLU A 213 31.44 -9.84 -5.76
C GLU A 213 31.83 -9.78 -7.26
N ALA A 214 32.04 -10.92 -7.92
CA ALA A 214 32.38 -10.96 -9.33
C ALA A 214 31.23 -10.44 -10.23
N LEU A 215 29.97 -10.72 -9.88
CA LEU A 215 28.79 -10.19 -10.56
C LEU A 215 28.65 -8.68 -10.38
N PHE A 216 28.98 -8.16 -9.19
CA PHE A 216 29.03 -6.72 -8.93
C PHE A 216 30.07 -6.00 -9.81
N ASP A 217 31.27 -6.57 -9.97
CA ASP A 217 32.29 -6.02 -10.87
C ASP A 217 31.89 -6.08 -12.35
N LYS A 218 31.11 -7.11 -12.75
CA LYS A 218 30.51 -7.16 -14.08
C LYS A 218 29.42 -6.09 -14.24
N ALA A 219 28.62 -5.85 -13.20
CA ALA A 219 27.58 -4.83 -13.20
C ALA A 219 28.17 -3.42 -13.34
N ASP A 220 29.25 -3.10 -12.62
CA ASP A 220 29.93 -1.81 -12.75
C ASP A 220 30.46 -1.58 -14.18
N ARG A 221 31.06 -2.61 -14.78
CA ARG A 221 31.48 -2.58 -16.19
C ARG A 221 30.31 -2.38 -17.14
N ALA A 222 29.20 -3.09 -16.93
CA ALA A 222 28.00 -2.92 -17.75
C ALA A 222 27.42 -1.50 -17.67
N ILE A 223 27.47 -0.84 -16.51
CA ILE A 223 27.08 0.58 -16.37
C ILE A 223 28.01 1.46 -17.22
N SER A 224 29.33 1.25 -17.12
CA SER A 224 30.33 1.99 -17.91
C SER A 224 30.17 1.78 -19.41
N ASP A 225 29.74 0.60 -19.85
CA ASP A 225 29.44 0.27 -21.24
C ASP A 225 28.09 0.83 -21.74
N GLY A 226 27.34 1.54 -20.90
CA GLY A 226 26.01 2.05 -21.26
C GLY A 226 24.92 0.96 -21.32
N ARG A 227 25.12 -0.16 -20.60
CA ARG A 227 24.18 -1.29 -20.50
C ARG A 227 23.61 -1.41 -19.07
N PRO A 228 22.84 -0.41 -18.58
CA PRO A 228 22.36 -0.40 -17.20
C PRO A 228 21.32 -1.50 -16.89
N TRP A 229 20.61 -2.01 -17.91
CA TRP A 229 19.69 -3.14 -17.75
C TRP A 229 20.43 -4.43 -17.41
N ASP A 230 21.51 -4.73 -18.13
CA ASP A 230 22.39 -5.86 -17.84
C ASP A 230 22.96 -5.74 -16.41
N ALA A 231 23.32 -4.52 -16.00
CA ALA A 231 23.82 -4.28 -14.65
C ALA A 231 22.78 -4.60 -13.56
N LEU A 232 21.51 -4.20 -13.75
CA LEU A 232 20.44 -4.53 -12.79
C LEU A 232 20.20 -6.04 -12.70
N ALA A 233 20.19 -6.75 -13.83
CA ALA A 233 20.04 -8.20 -13.86
C ALA A 233 21.20 -8.91 -13.14
N LEU A 234 22.45 -8.46 -13.35
CA LEU A 234 23.63 -8.98 -12.66
C LEU A 234 23.58 -8.74 -11.14
N LEU A 235 23.04 -7.59 -10.70
CA LEU A 235 22.88 -7.28 -9.27
C LEU A 235 21.80 -8.15 -8.63
N GLU A 236 20.71 -8.43 -9.35
CA GLU A 236 19.67 -9.37 -8.91
C GLU A 236 20.20 -10.80 -8.81
N GLU A 237 20.95 -11.26 -9.82
CA GLU A 237 21.64 -12.56 -9.79
C GLU A 237 22.61 -12.63 -8.60
N GLY A 238 23.40 -11.57 -8.37
CA GLY A 238 24.32 -11.49 -7.23
C GLY A 238 23.62 -11.61 -5.87
N ARG A 239 22.44 -11.00 -5.72
CA ARG A 239 21.61 -11.14 -4.51
C ARG A 239 21.06 -12.56 -4.33
N GLY A 240 20.82 -13.27 -5.43
CA GLY A 240 20.46 -14.69 -5.40
C GLY A 240 21.55 -15.58 -4.80
N TRP A 241 22.82 -15.21 -5.00
CA TRP A 241 23.98 -15.91 -4.42
C TRP A 241 24.25 -15.50 -2.97
N ASP A 242 24.25 -14.21 -2.66
CA ASP A 242 24.44 -13.69 -1.30
C ASP A 242 23.40 -12.59 -0.97
N PRO A 243 22.32 -12.94 -0.24
CA PRO A 243 21.30 -11.96 0.15
C PRO A 243 21.80 -10.85 1.08
N THR A 244 22.95 -11.03 1.74
CA THR A 244 23.54 -10.02 2.63
C THR A 244 24.40 -9.00 1.87
N PHE A 245 24.65 -9.24 0.58
CA PHE A 245 25.48 -8.39 -0.25
C PHE A 245 24.75 -7.07 -0.60
N SER A 246 25.34 -5.94 -0.22
CA SER A 246 24.72 -4.63 -0.41
C SER A 246 24.85 -4.14 -1.86
N THR A 247 23.75 -4.21 -2.61
CA THR A 247 23.65 -3.75 -4.01
C THR A 247 23.16 -2.31 -4.16
N ALA A 248 22.61 -1.71 -3.09
CA ALA A 248 21.82 -0.48 -3.15
C ALA A 248 22.54 0.68 -3.86
N ARG A 249 23.83 0.88 -3.57
CA ARG A 249 24.63 1.94 -4.20
C ARG A 249 24.83 1.71 -5.70
N MET A 250 25.01 0.46 -6.13
CA MET A 250 25.19 0.12 -7.53
C MET A 250 23.87 0.15 -8.29
N GLU A 251 22.77 -0.31 -7.67
CA GLU A 251 21.42 -0.15 -8.22
C GLU A 251 21.06 1.31 -8.41
N ALA A 252 21.43 2.20 -7.47
CA ALA A 252 21.25 3.63 -7.64
C ALA A 252 22.00 4.16 -8.86
N ARG A 253 23.25 3.72 -9.08
CA ARG A 253 24.05 4.10 -10.26
C ARG A 253 23.46 3.55 -11.56
N ALA A 254 23.03 2.28 -11.58
CA ALA A 254 22.42 1.65 -12.73
C ALA A 254 21.10 2.33 -13.11
N ASN A 255 20.22 2.57 -12.13
CA ASN A 255 18.96 3.28 -12.32
C ASN A 255 19.17 4.72 -12.79
N LYS A 256 20.20 5.40 -12.28
CA LYS A 256 20.58 6.74 -12.77
C LYS A 256 21.01 6.70 -14.24
N ALA A 257 21.87 5.75 -14.61
CA ALA A 257 22.32 5.58 -15.99
C ALA A 257 21.17 5.22 -16.93
N LEU A 258 20.26 4.35 -16.47
CA LEU A 258 19.03 4.01 -17.17
C LEU A 258 18.14 5.23 -17.40
N GLY A 259 17.90 5.99 -16.34
CA GLY A 259 17.13 7.23 -16.36
C GLY A 259 17.66 8.23 -17.37
N ARG A 260 18.98 8.47 -17.37
CA ARG A 260 19.66 9.32 -18.36
C ARG A 260 19.53 8.81 -19.79
N THR A 261 19.65 7.50 -20.00
CA THR A 261 19.54 6.89 -21.33
C THR A 261 18.12 7.03 -21.89
N ALA A 262 17.11 6.87 -21.04
CA ALA A 262 15.71 7.09 -21.42
C ALA A 262 15.41 8.57 -21.66
N ALA A 263 15.92 9.47 -20.80
CA ALA A 263 15.79 10.92 -20.96
C ALA A 263 16.41 11.42 -22.27
N ALA A 264 17.58 10.88 -22.68
CA ALA A 264 18.22 11.20 -23.95
C ALA A 264 17.37 10.81 -25.18
N LYS A 265 16.41 9.90 -25.01
CA LYS A 265 15.43 9.50 -26.03
C LYS A 265 14.06 10.15 -25.84
N SER A 266 13.93 11.08 -24.88
CA SER A 266 12.66 11.67 -24.43
C SER A 266 11.61 10.64 -23.99
N ASP A 267 12.04 9.46 -23.56
CA ASP A 267 11.17 8.42 -22.99
C ASP A 267 10.99 8.69 -21.48
N TRP A 268 10.27 9.77 -21.17
CA TRP A 268 10.15 10.27 -19.79
C TRP A 268 9.41 9.31 -18.86
N ASP A 269 8.53 8.49 -19.40
CA ASP A 269 7.78 7.48 -18.65
C ASP A 269 8.69 6.37 -18.13
N LYS A 270 9.82 6.10 -18.80
CA LYS A 270 10.88 5.24 -18.27
C LYS A 270 11.95 6.02 -17.50
N ALA A 271 12.25 7.25 -17.91
CA ALA A 271 13.32 8.04 -17.30
C ALA A 271 13.02 8.40 -15.84
N ILE A 272 11.81 8.90 -15.57
CA ILE A 272 11.43 9.40 -14.24
C ILE A 272 11.43 8.28 -13.19
N PRO A 273 10.76 7.12 -13.38
CA PRO A 273 10.77 6.06 -12.37
C PRO A 273 12.18 5.55 -12.06
N ALA A 274 13.06 5.45 -13.06
CA ALA A 274 14.45 5.06 -12.88
C ALA A 274 15.23 6.11 -12.07
N LEU A 275 15.09 7.39 -12.40
CA LEU A 275 15.72 8.49 -11.65
C LEU A 275 15.18 8.62 -10.23
N GLU A 276 13.89 8.38 -9.99
CA GLU A 276 13.31 8.33 -8.65
C GLU A 276 13.85 7.18 -7.83
N SER A 277 13.99 6.00 -8.44
CA SER A 277 14.57 4.82 -7.79
C SER A 277 16.03 5.08 -7.42
N ALA A 278 16.79 5.72 -8.30
CA ALA A 278 18.15 6.16 -8.02
C ALA A 278 18.22 7.20 -6.89
N TRP A 279 17.33 8.20 -6.92
CA TRP A 279 17.27 9.27 -5.93
C TRP A 279 16.87 8.74 -4.55
N LYS A 280 15.88 7.83 -4.45
CA LYS A 280 15.49 7.20 -3.18
C LYS A 280 16.61 6.36 -2.58
N ALA A 281 17.34 5.61 -3.42
CA ALA A 281 18.41 4.74 -2.98
C ALA A 281 19.68 5.52 -2.56
N SER A 282 20.01 6.61 -3.26
CA SER A 282 21.16 7.45 -2.94
C SER A 282 20.96 8.89 -3.44
N PRO A 283 20.33 9.77 -2.63
CA PRO A 283 20.15 11.17 -2.99
C PRO A 283 21.52 11.85 -3.18
N SER A 284 21.70 12.54 -4.29
CA SER A 284 22.90 13.34 -4.60
C SER A 284 22.51 14.55 -5.44
N ASN A 285 23.30 15.62 -5.43
CA ASN A 285 23.04 16.80 -6.27
C ASN A 285 22.87 16.43 -7.75
N THR A 286 23.64 15.45 -8.22
CA THR A 286 23.54 14.99 -9.61
C THR A 286 22.24 14.24 -9.91
N THR A 287 21.77 13.34 -9.02
CA THR A 287 20.50 12.63 -9.21
C THR A 287 19.31 13.54 -9.01
N THR A 288 19.39 14.48 -8.05
CA THR A 288 18.40 15.53 -7.83
C THR A 288 18.22 16.36 -9.11
N ARG A 289 19.33 16.86 -9.68
CA ARG A 289 19.30 17.61 -10.94
C ARG A 289 18.76 16.80 -12.10
N ASP A 290 19.24 15.57 -12.29
CA ASP A 290 18.79 14.72 -13.40
C ASP A 290 17.26 14.44 -13.29
N LEU A 291 16.76 14.18 -12.08
CA LEU A 291 15.34 13.93 -11.82
C LEU A 291 14.49 15.19 -12.02
N SER A 292 14.94 16.34 -11.50
CA SER A 292 14.21 17.61 -11.64
C SER A 292 14.19 18.09 -13.10
N ASP A 293 15.29 17.95 -13.85
CA ASP A 293 15.36 18.23 -15.28
C ASP A 293 14.44 17.30 -16.10
N ALA A 294 14.36 16.01 -15.74
CA ALA A 294 13.44 15.07 -16.40
C ALA A 294 11.97 15.44 -16.16
N TYR A 295 11.62 15.87 -14.95
CA TYR A 295 10.29 16.39 -14.63
C TYR A 295 9.98 17.66 -15.43
N VAL A 296 10.92 18.61 -15.50
CA VAL A 296 10.79 19.82 -16.32
C VAL A 296 10.53 19.48 -17.79
N ALA A 297 11.36 18.61 -18.37
CA ALA A 297 11.27 18.27 -19.78
C ALA A 297 9.94 17.57 -20.13
N ARG A 298 9.49 16.61 -19.30
CA ARG A 298 8.18 15.98 -19.48
C ARG A 298 7.04 16.98 -19.31
N GLY A 299 7.15 17.86 -18.31
CA GLY A 299 6.18 18.92 -18.07
C GLY A 299 5.98 19.81 -19.28
N MET A 300 7.07 20.26 -19.89
CA MET A 300 7.06 21.05 -21.13
C MET A 300 6.50 20.28 -22.33
N GLU A 301 6.84 19.00 -22.47
CA GLU A 301 6.28 18.17 -23.55
C GLU A 301 4.76 18.01 -23.41
N ARG A 302 4.25 17.76 -22.20
CA ARG A 302 2.81 17.69 -21.91
C ARG A 302 2.11 19.02 -22.18
N LEU A 303 2.72 20.13 -21.75
CA LEU A 303 2.23 21.48 -22.05
C LEU A 303 2.14 21.75 -23.55
N ASN A 304 3.11 21.30 -24.34
CA ASN A 304 3.12 21.43 -25.79
C ASN A 304 2.07 20.54 -26.48
N LYS A 305 1.73 19.39 -25.87
CA LYS A 305 0.66 18.49 -26.32
C LYS A 305 -0.74 18.91 -25.84
N GLY A 306 -0.85 19.97 -25.05
CA GLY A 306 -2.12 20.48 -24.51
C GLY A 306 -2.58 19.81 -23.21
N ASP A 307 -1.78 18.90 -22.63
CA ASP A 307 -2.01 18.36 -21.28
C ASP A 307 -1.45 19.33 -20.25
N ALA A 308 -2.16 20.44 -20.04
CA ALA A 308 -1.72 21.49 -19.13
C ALA A 308 -1.61 20.99 -17.68
N ALA A 309 -2.63 20.29 -17.19
CA ALA A 309 -2.67 19.79 -15.82
C ALA A 309 -1.49 18.85 -15.54
N GLY A 310 -1.29 17.82 -16.37
CA GLY A 310 -0.15 16.91 -16.21
C GLY A 310 1.20 17.60 -16.36
N GLY A 311 1.28 18.63 -17.20
CA GLY A 311 2.47 19.45 -17.38
C GLY A 311 2.88 20.25 -16.14
N PHE A 312 1.93 20.97 -15.53
CA PHE A 312 2.21 21.73 -14.30
C PHE A 312 2.45 20.85 -13.09
N ASP A 313 1.79 19.70 -13.00
CA ASP A 313 2.06 18.72 -11.94
C ASP A 313 3.52 18.25 -11.98
N ASP A 314 4.05 17.98 -13.18
CA ASP A 314 5.46 17.63 -13.36
C ASP A 314 6.39 18.79 -12.99
N LEU A 315 6.08 20.03 -13.39
CA LEU A 315 6.85 21.21 -13.00
C LEU A 315 6.82 21.45 -11.47
N ASN A 316 5.72 21.17 -10.79
CA ASN A 316 5.62 21.24 -9.33
C ASN A 316 6.49 20.17 -8.66
N ARG A 317 6.50 18.95 -9.20
CA ARG A 317 7.39 17.88 -8.72
C ARG A 317 8.86 18.24 -8.94
N ALA A 318 9.21 18.89 -10.06
CA ALA A 318 10.56 19.38 -10.28
C ALA A 318 11.00 20.35 -9.18
N LEU A 319 10.15 21.30 -8.80
CA LEU A 319 10.43 22.26 -7.71
C LEU A 319 10.49 21.59 -6.34
N ALA A 320 9.67 20.56 -6.09
CA ALA A 320 9.72 19.80 -4.85
C ALA A 320 11.03 19.00 -4.72
N VAL A 321 11.56 18.49 -5.83
CA VAL A 321 12.85 17.78 -5.88
C VAL A 321 14.03 18.75 -5.80
N ASP A 322 13.97 19.85 -6.55
CA ASP A 322 15.02 20.87 -6.63
C ASP A 322 14.43 22.29 -6.59
N PRO A 323 14.35 22.89 -5.38
CA PRO A 323 13.86 24.26 -5.22
C PRO A 323 14.70 25.32 -5.95
N THR A 324 15.94 25.02 -6.35
CA THR A 324 16.80 25.98 -7.06
C THR A 324 16.34 26.23 -8.50
N LEU A 325 15.44 25.39 -9.03
CA LEU A 325 14.83 25.58 -10.34
C LEU A 325 13.68 26.60 -10.36
N ALA A 326 13.39 27.29 -9.24
CA ALA A 326 12.29 28.24 -9.12
C ALA A 326 12.22 29.23 -10.30
N ASP A 327 13.33 29.89 -10.64
CA ASP A 327 13.36 30.87 -11.73
C ASP A 327 13.19 30.23 -13.11
N LYS A 328 13.84 29.07 -13.35
CA LYS A 328 13.72 28.33 -14.61
C LYS A 328 12.27 27.89 -14.85
N VAL A 329 11.67 27.25 -13.85
CA VAL A 329 10.28 26.78 -13.91
C VAL A 329 9.33 27.97 -14.01
N ALA A 330 9.58 29.08 -13.30
CA ALA A 330 8.76 30.28 -13.41
C ALA A 330 8.76 30.85 -14.84
N ASN A 331 9.92 30.91 -15.49
CA ASN A 331 10.03 31.35 -16.89
C ASN A 331 9.30 30.42 -17.85
N GLU A 332 9.49 29.10 -17.72
CA GLU A 332 8.80 28.10 -18.55
C GLU A 332 7.26 28.19 -18.42
N ARG A 333 6.76 28.42 -17.20
CA ARG A 333 5.33 28.64 -16.95
C ARG A 333 4.84 29.94 -17.59
N ALA A 334 5.63 31.02 -17.48
CA ALA A 334 5.29 32.32 -18.06
C ALA A 334 5.24 32.25 -19.60
N ASP A 335 6.15 31.53 -20.24
CA ASP A 335 6.19 31.39 -21.70
C ASP A 335 4.97 30.66 -22.26
N ARG A 336 4.44 29.66 -21.55
CA ARG A 336 3.25 28.90 -21.98
C ARG A 336 1.93 29.61 -21.65
N MET A 337 1.94 30.57 -20.72
CA MET A 337 0.79 31.33 -20.24
C MET A 337 -0.10 31.89 -21.38
N PRO A 338 0.43 32.58 -22.42
CA PRO A 338 -0.42 33.21 -23.42
C PRO A 338 -1.19 32.21 -24.28
N ALA A 339 -0.57 31.05 -24.57
CA ALA A 339 -1.22 30.00 -25.34
C ALA A 339 -2.34 29.32 -24.54
N LEU A 340 -2.13 29.07 -23.24
CA LEU A 340 -3.16 28.55 -22.36
C LEU A 340 -4.33 29.54 -22.22
N VAL A 341 -4.06 30.84 -22.09
CA VAL A 341 -5.10 31.88 -22.08
C VAL A 341 -5.93 31.86 -23.38
N ASN A 342 -5.27 31.73 -24.54
CA ASN A 342 -5.97 31.61 -25.83
C ASN A 342 -6.74 30.29 -25.99
N GLU A 343 -6.20 29.19 -25.45
CA GLU A 343 -6.92 27.93 -25.34
C GLU A 343 -8.17 28.15 -24.48
N VAL A 344 -8.11 28.74 -23.29
CA VAL A 344 -9.32 29.01 -22.48
C VAL A 344 -10.34 29.89 -23.22
N LYS A 345 -9.91 30.89 -24.01
CA LYS A 345 -10.79 31.75 -24.81
C LYS A 345 -11.57 30.99 -25.91
N THR A 346 -11.00 29.97 -26.54
CA THR A 346 -11.54 29.34 -27.77
C THR A 346 -12.57 28.20 -27.58
N GLY A 347 -13.20 28.02 -26.41
CA GLY A 347 -14.35 27.08 -26.24
C GLY A 347 -14.21 25.56 -25.88
N SER A 348 -13.25 24.74 -26.37
CA SER A 348 -13.12 23.27 -26.07
C SER A 348 -13.17 22.78 -24.60
N LYS A 349 -13.60 21.53 -24.37
CA LYS A 349 -13.87 20.94 -23.04
C LYS A 349 -12.65 20.72 -22.12
N GLY A 350 -11.41 20.81 -22.59
CA GLY A 350 -10.20 20.70 -21.75
C GLY A 350 -9.91 21.91 -20.84
N LYS A 351 -10.82 22.90 -20.79
CA LYS A 351 -10.53 24.29 -20.39
C LYS A 351 -10.65 24.61 -18.91
N VAL A 352 -11.36 23.79 -18.13
CA VAL A 352 -11.34 23.93 -16.66
C VAL A 352 -9.99 23.48 -16.11
N ALA A 353 -9.42 22.40 -16.64
CA ALA A 353 -8.09 21.93 -16.25
C ALA A 353 -6.98 22.93 -16.63
N ALA A 354 -7.05 23.55 -17.82
CA ALA A 354 -6.13 24.61 -18.23
C ALA A 354 -6.29 25.88 -17.36
N ALA A 355 -7.52 26.24 -16.98
CA ALA A 355 -7.78 27.36 -16.09
C ALA A 355 -7.31 27.11 -14.65
N VAL A 356 -7.50 25.89 -14.12
CA VAL A 356 -6.99 25.46 -12.81
C VAL A 356 -5.46 25.38 -12.81
N ALA A 357 -4.86 24.89 -13.89
CA ALA A 357 -3.42 24.88 -14.12
C ALA A 357 -2.81 26.29 -14.09
N LEU A 358 -3.44 27.26 -14.76
CA LEU A 358 -3.03 28.67 -14.75
C LEU A 358 -3.07 29.28 -13.35
N VAL A 359 -4.06 28.88 -12.57
CA VAL A 359 -4.25 29.30 -11.19
C VAL A 359 -3.15 28.74 -10.25
N VAL A 360 -2.60 27.55 -10.54
CA VAL A 360 -1.47 26.95 -9.82
C VAL A 360 -0.13 27.67 -10.08
N ILE A 361 -0.03 28.50 -11.14
CA ILE A 361 1.20 29.23 -11.49
C ILE A 361 1.46 30.41 -10.54
N GLY A 362 0.49 30.77 -9.69
CA GLY A 362 0.62 31.83 -8.71
C GLY A 362 -0.07 33.13 -9.13
N PRO A 363 0.22 34.25 -8.44
CA PRO A 363 -0.51 35.51 -8.54
C PRO A 363 -0.73 36.05 -9.96
N GLU A 364 0.30 35.95 -10.82
CA GLU A 364 0.24 36.46 -12.19
C GLU A 364 -0.66 35.60 -13.10
N GLY A 365 -0.72 34.28 -12.87
CA GLY A 365 -1.64 33.40 -13.56
C GLY A 365 -3.10 33.70 -13.21
N VAL A 366 -3.37 34.00 -11.93
CA VAL A 366 -4.69 34.45 -11.48
C VAL A 366 -5.08 35.77 -12.13
N LYS A 367 -4.18 36.77 -12.15
CA LYS A 367 -4.42 38.06 -12.83
C LYS A 367 -4.74 37.89 -14.31
N ALA A 368 -4.01 37.03 -15.02
CA ALA A 368 -4.24 36.74 -16.43
C ALA A 368 -5.56 35.98 -16.66
N LEU A 369 -6.03 35.20 -15.67
CA LEU A 369 -7.26 34.43 -15.77
C LEU A 369 -8.52 35.26 -15.52
N ILE A 370 -8.45 36.30 -14.69
CA ILE A 370 -9.62 37.11 -14.30
C ILE A 370 -10.45 37.56 -15.52
N PRO A 371 -9.89 38.18 -16.58
CA PRO A 371 -10.69 38.61 -17.73
C PRO A 371 -11.41 37.45 -18.44
N VAL A 372 -10.74 36.30 -18.54
CA VAL A 372 -11.28 35.12 -19.23
C VAL A 372 -12.34 34.40 -18.40
N ALA A 373 -12.11 34.31 -17.08
CA ALA A 373 -13.07 33.74 -16.15
C ALA A 373 -14.33 34.61 -16.05
N MET A 374 -14.19 35.94 -16.15
CA MET A 374 -15.31 36.86 -16.24
C MET A 374 -16.07 36.74 -17.56
N GLU A 375 -15.36 36.63 -18.69
CA GLU A 375 -15.96 36.39 -19.99
C GLU A 375 -16.76 35.07 -20.01
N ARG A 376 -16.23 34.00 -19.39
CA ARG A 376 -16.93 32.71 -19.26
C ARG A 376 -18.09 32.75 -18.28
N ALA A 377 -17.95 33.44 -17.16
CA ALA A 377 -19.05 33.67 -16.23
C ALA A 377 -20.20 34.43 -16.91
N ALA A 378 -19.90 35.43 -17.75
CA ALA A 378 -20.88 36.10 -18.61
C ALA A 378 -21.50 35.17 -19.68
N MET A 379 -20.82 34.07 -20.02
CA MET A 379 -21.35 32.99 -20.86
C MET A 379 -22.15 31.93 -20.08
N GLY A 380 -22.35 32.10 -18.77
CA GLY A 380 -23.07 31.15 -17.91
C GLY A 380 -22.19 30.05 -17.28
N ASP A 381 -20.87 30.06 -17.55
CA ASP A 381 -19.91 29.13 -16.96
C ASP A 381 -19.14 29.82 -15.82
N ALA A 382 -19.68 29.73 -14.59
CA ALA A 382 -19.10 30.34 -13.40
C ALA A 382 -18.01 29.48 -12.72
N GLN A 383 -17.70 28.29 -13.25
CA GLN A 383 -16.74 27.37 -12.61
C GLN A 383 -15.29 27.91 -12.65
N PRO A 384 -14.76 28.45 -13.76
CA PRO A 384 -13.46 29.13 -13.78
C PRO A 384 -13.42 30.30 -12.78
N LEU A 385 -14.58 30.97 -12.67
CA LEU A 385 -14.97 31.93 -11.63
C LEU A 385 -14.53 31.50 -10.22
N SER A 386 -15.18 30.43 -9.79
CA SER A 386 -15.06 29.86 -8.46
C SER A 386 -13.64 29.35 -8.17
N GLU A 387 -13.00 28.66 -9.11
CA GLU A 387 -11.66 28.14 -8.92
C GLU A 387 -10.60 29.23 -8.83
N ALA A 388 -10.70 30.29 -9.65
CA ALA A 388 -9.83 31.46 -9.53
C ALA A 388 -9.98 32.14 -8.17
N ALA A 389 -11.21 32.23 -7.67
CA ALA A 389 -11.48 32.82 -6.36
C ALA A 389 -10.87 32.01 -5.20
N LYS A 390 -10.99 30.67 -5.21
CA LYS A 390 -10.40 29.81 -4.17
C LYS A 390 -8.90 30.00 -4.02
N VAL A 391 -8.19 30.19 -5.12
CA VAL A 391 -6.72 30.34 -5.08
C VAL A 391 -6.28 31.78 -4.84
N ALA A 392 -7.00 32.78 -5.37
CA ALA A 392 -6.75 34.18 -5.06
C ALA A 392 -6.87 34.47 -3.55
N LEU A 393 -7.71 33.73 -2.81
CA LEU A 393 -7.87 33.85 -1.37
C LEU A 393 -6.58 33.49 -0.59
N GLY A 394 -5.71 32.65 -1.16
CA GLY A 394 -4.36 32.40 -0.67
C GLY A 394 -3.27 33.32 -1.25
N GLY A 395 -3.61 34.17 -2.22
CA GLY A 395 -2.66 35.02 -2.97
C GLY A 395 -2.32 36.37 -2.30
N ASP A 396 -1.46 37.14 -2.96
CA ASP A 396 -1.04 38.46 -2.48
C ASP A 396 -2.19 39.51 -2.47
N PRO A 397 -2.05 40.63 -1.72
CA PRO A 397 -3.10 41.65 -1.63
C PRO A 397 -3.51 42.28 -2.97
N ALA A 398 -2.60 42.37 -3.94
CA ALA A 398 -2.91 42.95 -5.25
C ALA A 398 -3.81 42.01 -6.07
N THR A 399 -3.58 40.71 -5.96
CA THR A 399 -4.39 39.66 -6.61
C THR A 399 -5.78 39.61 -6.01
N LYS A 400 -5.88 39.71 -4.68
CA LYS A 400 -7.14 39.86 -3.95
C LYS A 400 -7.91 41.11 -4.41
N ALA A 401 -7.25 42.27 -4.45
CA ALA A 401 -7.87 43.52 -4.89
C ALA A 401 -8.38 43.45 -6.34
N ALA A 402 -7.59 42.89 -7.26
CA ALA A 402 -7.98 42.74 -8.66
C ALA A 402 -9.21 41.83 -8.83
N LEU A 403 -9.25 40.69 -8.11
CA LEU A 403 -10.39 39.80 -8.14
C LEU A 403 -11.64 40.44 -7.53
N SER A 404 -11.50 41.12 -6.39
CA SER A 404 -12.60 41.83 -5.72
C SER A 404 -13.23 42.88 -6.64
N ALA A 405 -12.41 43.69 -7.30
CA ALA A 405 -12.88 44.70 -8.25
C ALA A 405 -13.64 44.07 -9.43
N ALA A 406 -13.11 42.99 -9.99
CA ALA A 406 -13.72 42.31 -11.12
C ALA A 406 -15.03 41.60 -10.75
N LEU A 407 -15.09 40.95 -9.58
CA LEU A 407 -16.31 40.33 -9.05
C LEU A 407 -17.40 41.38 -8.83
N SER A 408 -17.03 42.51 -8.22
CA SER A 408 -17.95 43.62 -7.96
C SER A 408 -18.53 44.22 -9.24
N GLN A 409 -17.69 44.48 -10.24
CA GLN A 409 -18.14 45.00 -11.52
C GLN A 409 -19.08 44.02 -12.24
N SER A 410 -18.72 42.73 -12.27
CA SER A 410 -19.47 41.70 -12.98
C SER A 410 -20.80 41.39 -12.29
N PHE A 411 -20.80 41.31 -10.96
CA PHE A 411 -22.02 41.13 -10.18
C PHE A 411 -22.97 42.32 -10.37
N THR A 412 -22.46 43.56 -10.35
CA THR A 412 -23.29 44.76 -10.59
C THR A 412 -23.93 44.75 -11.98
N ALA A 413 -23.20 44.30 -13.00
CA ALA A 413 -23.72 44.19 -14.36
C ALA A 413 -24.81 43.11 -14.47
N ALA A 414 -24.55 41.92 -13.91
CA ALA A 414 -25.51 40.82 -13.89
C ALA A 414 -26.76 41.18 -13.09
N ASP A 415 -26.61 41.81 -11.92
CA ASP A 415 -27.72 42.23 -11.06
C ASP A 415 -28.63 43.25 -11.77
N ARG A 416 -28.03 44.22 -12.46
CA ARG A 416 -28.78 45.16 -13.29
C ARG A 416 -29.57 44.44 -14.38
N ALA A 417 -28.97 43.48 -15.09
CA ALA A 417 -29.66 42.71 -16.13
C ALA A 417 -30.86 41.92 -15.58
N VAL A 418 -30.64 41.20 -14.47
CA VAL A 418 -31.69 40.42 -13.79
C VAL A 418 -32.85 41.33 -13.33
N GLN A 419 -32.54 42.45 -12.67
CA GLN A 419 -33.56 43.34 -12.12
C GLN A 419 -34.32 44.13 -13.18
N THR A 420 -33.67 44.53 -14.27
CA THR A 420 -34.30 45.39 -15.29
C THR A 420 -34.92 44.62 -16.44
N GLN A 421 -34.40 43.44 -16.78
CA GLN A 421 -34.82 42.70 -17.98
C GLN A 421 -35.54 41.40 -17.66
N ILE A 422 -35.11 40.65 -16.63
CA ILE A 422 -35.63 39.30 -16.39
C ILE A 422 -36.79 39.32 -15.41
N LEU A 423 -36.60 39.86 -14.20
CA LEU A 423 -37.62 39.84 -13.16
C LEU A 423 -38.93 40.54 -13.57
N PRO A 424 -38.92 41.72 -14.22
CA PRO A 424 -40.14 42.37 -14.68
C PRO A 424 -40.88 41.56 -15.76
N ASN A 425 -40.14 40.77 -16.55
CA ASN A 425 -40.68 39.96 -17.65
C ASN A 425 -40.86 38.49 -17.28
N SER A 426 -40.64 38.10 -16.02
CA SER A 426 -40.64 36.70 -15.58
C SER A 426 -41.97 36.00 -15.86
N ALA A 427 -43.10 36.69 -15.72
CA ALA A 427 -44.41 36.15 -16.07
C ALA A 427 -44.52 35.80 -17.57
N ALA A 428 -44.00 36.66 -18.46
CA ALA A 428 -44.00 36.43 -19.91
C ALA A 428 -42.98 35.35 -20.32
N LEU A 429 -41.86 35.23 -19.61
CA LEU A 429 -40.88 34.16 -19.83
C LEU A 429 -41.43 32.78 -19.38
N VAL A 430 -42.16 32.75 -18.27
CA VAL A 430 -42.76 31.51 -17.74
C VAL A 430 -44.00 31.11 -18.56
N ARG A 431 -44.86 32.07 -18.91
CA ARG A 431 -46.11 31.84 -19.67
C ARG A 431 -46.20 32.74 -20.93
N PRO A 432 -45.41 32.47 -21.98
CA PRO A 432 -45.58 33.14 -23.26
C PRO A 432 -46.92 32.75 -23.89
N GLU A 433 -47.52 33.66 -24.67
CA GLU A 433 -48.73 33.37 -25.46
C GLU A 433 -48.52 32.21 -26.44
N ASP A 434 -47.30 32.10 -27.00
CA ASP A 434 -46.82 30.94 -27.75
C ASP A 434 -45.51 30.42 -27.12
N PRO A 435 -45.60 29.42 -26.22
CA PRO A 435 -44.45 28.90 -25.50
C PRO A 435 -43.44 28.16 -26.40
N TRP A 436 -43.80 27.85 -27.64
CA TRP A 436 -42.99 27.11 -28.59
C TRP A 436 -42.40 28.00 -29.70
N SER A 437 -42.72 29.29 -29.72
CA SER A 437 -42.15 30.20 -30.71
C SER A 437 -40.62 30.26 -30.58
N PRO A 438 -39.87 30.34 -31.71
CA PRO A 438 -38.41 30.51 -31.67
C PRO A 438 -37.95 31.76 -30.91
N ALA A 439 -38.81 32.76 -30.76
CA ALA A 439 -38.55 33.95 -29.97
C ALA A 439 -38.68 33.67 -28.47
N ALA A 440 -39.75 33.00 -28.03
CA ALA A 440 -39.95 32.62 -26.62
C ALA A 440 -38.85 31.65 -26.12
N MET A 441 -38.45 30.68 -26.96
CA MET A 441 -37.36 29.75 -26.60
C MET A 441 -36.02 30.48 -26.46
N ARG A 442 -35.65 31.35 -27.41
CA ARG A 442 -34.43 32.16 -27.31
C ARG A 442 -34.45 33.09 -26.10
N ALA A 443 -35.59 33.70 -25.79
CA ALA A 443 -35.75 34.56 -24.62
C ALA A 443 -35.57 33.78 -23.31
N ARG A 444 -36.11 32.55 -23.22
CA ARG A 444 -35.93 31.66 -22.05
C ARG A 444 -34.49 31.18 -21.91
N GLU A 445 -33.86 30.77 -23.00
CA GLU A 445 -32.46 30.32 -23.01
C GLU A 445 -31.52 31.46 -22.57
N THR A 446 -31.75 32.66 -23.10
CA THR A 446 -31.00 33.87 -22.68
C THR A 446 -31.23 34.17 -21.21
N ALA A 447 -32.48 34.15 -20.73
CA ALA A 447 -32.80 34.39 -19.33
C ALA A 447 -32.19 33.32 -18.39
N LEU A 448 -32.21 32.04 -18.77
CA LEU A 448 -31.60 30.95 -18.02
C LEU A 448 -30.08 31.12 -17.90
N LYS A 449 -29.42 31.50 -19.00
CA LYS A 449 -28.00 31.80 -19.03
C LYS A 449 -27.64 32.95 -18.08
N ASP A 450 -28.38 34.05 -18.14
CA ASP A 450 -28.15 35.23 -17.31
C ASP A 450 -28.45 34.98 -15.83
N LEU A 451 -29.51 34.24 -15.50
CA LEU A 451 -29.84 33.83 -14.13
C LEU A 451 -28.79 32.88 -13.55
N THR A 452 -28.27 31.96 -14.37
CA THR A 452 -27.20 31.04 -13.97
C THR A 452 -25.89 31.78 -13.71
N ALA A 453 -25.53 32.73 -14.60
CA ALA A 453 -24.38 33.62 -14.42
C ALA A 453 -24.49 34.44 -13.12
N TRP A 454 -25.67 35.01 -12.85
CA TRP A 454 -25.91 35.79 -11.64
C TRP A 454 -25.74 34.98 -10.36
N LEU A 455 -26.32 33.78 -10.30
CA LEU A 455 -26.17 32.89 -9.13
C LEU A 455 -24.73 32.45 -8.93
N GLY A 456 -24.01 32.15 -10.02
CA GLY A 456 -22.58 31.81 -9.94
C GLY A 456 -21.72 32.97 -9.42
N LEU A 457 -21.98 34.19 -9.89
CA LEU A 457 -21.32 35.40 -9.39
C LEU A 457 -21.66 35.67 -7.93
N LEU A 458 -22.92 35.48 -7.51
CA LEU A 458 -23.33 35.61 -6.12
C LEU A 458 -22.56 34.65 -5.21
N THR A 459 -22.50 33.38 -5.57
CA THR A 459 -21.77 32.36 -4.78
C THR A 459 -20.27 32.67 -4.72
N ALA A 460 -19.66 33.09 -5.83
CA ALA A 460 -18.24 33.48 -5.85
C ALA A 460 -17.97 34.72 -4.97
N SER A 461 -18.82 35.75 -5.04
CA SER A 461 -18.72 36.93 -4.18
C SER A 461 -18.93 36.60 -2.70
N GLN A 462 -19.86 35.69 -2.36
CA GLN A 462 -20.10 35.25 -0.98
C GLN A 462 -18.92 34.47 -0.41
N LEU A 463 -18.33 33.55 -1.18
CA LEU A 463 -17.10 32.84 -0.80
C LEU A 463 -15.95 33.81 -0.56
N TYR A 464 -15.80 34.82 -1.43
CA TYR A 464 -14.76 35.83 -1.28
C TYR A 464 -14.97 36.70 -0.03
N ALA A 465 -16.20 37.14 0.23
CA ALA A 465 -16.57 37.95 1.38
C ALA A 465 -16.36 37.22 2.72
N GLN A 466 -16.60 35.91 2.77
CA GLN A 466 -16.39 35.09 3.98
C GLN A 466 -14.92 34.97 4.39
N GLN A 467 -13.97 35.16 3.45
CA GLN A 467 -12.57 34.78 3.66
C GLN A 467 -11.56 35.93 3.70
N GLY A 468 -11.89 37.20 3.39
CA GLY A 468 -10.81 38.21 3.45
C GLY A 468 -11.07 39.68 3.17
N ASP A 469 -12.26 40.14 2.80
CA ASP A 469 -12.48 41.59 2.62
C ASP A 469 -13.91 42.02 3.01
N PRO A 470 -14.10 42.66 4.19
CA PRO A 470 -15.40 43.14 4.65
C PRO A 470 -15.96 44.31 3.83
N ALA A 471 -15.17 44.90 2.93
CA ALA A 471 -15.62 45.98 2.04
C ALA A 471 -16.50 45.46 0.89
N HIS A 472 -16.40 44.17 0.53
CA HIS A 472 -17.28 43.55 -0.45
C HIS A 472 -18.47 42.89 0.26
N ARG A 473 -19.63 43.54 0.23
CA ARG A 473 -20.89 42.98 0.77
C ARG A 473 -21.81 42.57 -0.38
N PRO A 474 -21.69 41.33 -0.91
CA PRO A 474 -22.76 40.78 -1.73
C PRO A 474 -24.06 40.70 -0.91
N PRO A 475 -25.22 40.49 -1.56
CA PRO A 475 -26.44 40.14 -0.85
C PRO A 475 -26.13 39.03 0.18
N THR A 476 -26.52 39.28 1.43
CA THR A 476 -26.23 38.38 2.56
C THR A 476 -27.00 37.07 2.47
N ASP A 477 -28.08 37.06 1.70
CA ASP A 477 -28.95 35.91 1.57
C ASP A 477 -28.30 34.88 0.65
N SER A 478 -28.07 33.68 1.17
CA SER A 478 -27.67 32.54 0.34
C SER A 478 -28.85 32.14 -0.58
N PRO A 479 -28.59 31.60 -1.77
CA PRO A 479 -29.65 31.04 -2.59
C PRO A 479 -30.41 29.96 -1.81
N PRO A 480 -31.77 29.99 -1.79
CA PRO A 480 -32.54 28.97 -1.10
C PRO A 480 -32.25 27.60 -1.73
N PRO A 481 -32.13 26.53 -0.94
CA PRO A 481 -32.04 25.18 -1.50
C PRO A 481 -33.32 24.82 -2.25
N ASP A 482 -33.24 23.88 -3.19
CA ASP A 482 -34.38 23.48 -4.04
C ASP A 482 -35.62 23.10 -3.23
N ALA A 483 -35.46 22.45 -2.07
CA ALA A 483 -36.57 22.11 -1.17
C ALA A 483 -37.33 23.35 -0.66
N GLU A 484 -36.63 24.46 -0.41
CA GLU A 484 -37.24 25.71 0.02
C GLU A 484 -37.95 26.41 -1.16
N LEU A 485 -37.36 26.37 -2.36
CA LEU A 485 -38.00 26.84 -3.60
C LEU A 485 -39.32 26.10 -3.88
N VAL A 486 -39.32 24.78 -3.69
CA VAL A 486 -40.53 23.95 -3.77
C VAL A 486 -41.55 24.37 -2.71
N GLY A 487 -41.10 24.67 -1.48
CA GLY A 487 -41.93 25.20 -0.41
C GLY A 487 -42.57 26.56 -0.77
N TYR A 488 -41.84 27.45 -1.43
CA TYR A 488 -42.38 28.72 -1.95
C TYR A 488 -43.45 28.48 -3.02
N LEU A 489 -43.20 27.59 -4.00
CA LEU A 489 -44.19 27.24 -5.03
C LEU A 489 -45.45 26.61 -4.43
N ALA A 490 -45.30 25.69 -3.47
CA ALA A 490 -46.42 25.03 -2.79
C ALA A 490 -47.30 26.03 -2.02
N LYS A 491 -46.74 27.14 -1.56
CA LYS A 491 -47.45 28.26 -0.92
C LYS A 491 -48.01 29.28 -1.92
N GLY A 492 -47.90 29.01 -3.23
CA GLY A 492 -48.39 29.87 -4.30
C GLY A 492 -47.50 31.08 -4.58
N ALA A 493 -46.25 31.08 -4.12
CA ALA A 493 -45.34 32.18 -4.37
C ALA A 493 -44.96 32.26 -5.85
N ARG A 494 -44.85 33.48 -6.37
CA ARG A 494 -44.50 33.73 -7.78
C ARG A 494 -43.13 34.40 -7.91
N PRO A 495 -42.38 34.15 -9.00
CA PRO A 495 -41.05 34.76 -9.17
C PRO A 495 -41.05 36.30 -9.22
N ASP A 496 -42.15 36.92 -9.64
CA ASP A 496 -42.38 38.36 -9.66
C ASP A 496 -42.83 38.94 -8.30
N GLN A 497 -43.12 38.09 -7.31
CA GLN A 497 -43.65 38.54 -6.02
C GLN A 497 -42.63 39.37 -5.25
N ALA A 498 -42.89 40.67 -5.13
CA ALA A 498 -41.99 41.63 -4.48
C ALA A 498 -41.71 41.35 -2.99
N SER A 499 -42.56 40.56 -2.32
CA SER A 499 -42.36 40.18 -0.92
C SER A 499 -41.33 39.07 -0.71
N LEU A 500 -40.85 38.42 -1.78
CA LEU A 500 -39.76 37.46 -1.70
C LEU A 500 -38.41 38.19 -1.75
N PRO A 501 -37.38 37.72 -0.99
CA PRO A 501 -36.01 38.20 -1.15
C PRO A 501 -35.55 38.11 -2.60
N LEU A 502 -34.71 39.05 -3.06
CA LEU A 502 -34.21 39.08 -4.44
C LEU A 502 -33.59 37.75 -4.87
N VAL A 503 -32.75 37.18 -4.01
CA VAL A 503 -32.08 35.89 -4.26
C VAL A 503 -33.11 34.77 -4.43
N ALA A 504 -34.17 34.74 -3.61
CA ALA A 504 -35.25 33.77 -3.73
C ALA A 504 -36.05 33.97 -5.02
N ARG A 505 -36.31 35.22 -5.44
CA ARG A 505 -36.99 35.52 -6.71
C ARG A 505 -36.18 35.04 -7.92
N VAL A 506 -34.87 35.27 -7.90
CA VAL A 506 -33.95 34.85 -8.95
C VAL A 506 -33.85 33.33 -9.03
N ALA A 507 -33.62 32.67 -7.89
CA ALA A 507 -33.57 31.21 -7.80
C ALA A 507 -34.89 30.56 -8.23
N LEU A 508 -36.03 31.12 -7.79
CA LEU A 508 -37.37 30.66 -8.19
C LEU A 508 -37.63 30.86 -9.69
N THR A 509 -37.22 32.00 -10.26
CA THR A 509 -37.35 32.26 -11.70
C THR A 509 -36.57 31.22 -12.49
N ARG A 510 -35.31 30.97 -12.11
CA ARG A 510 -34.47 29.96 -12.75
C ARG A 510 -35.08 28.57 -12.64
N TYR A 511 -35.47 28.15 -11.43
CA TYR A 511 -36.06 26.84 -11.18
C TYR A 511 -37.30 26.57 -12.05
N VAL A 512 -38.16 27.58 -12.21
CA VAL A 512 -39.35 27.47 -13.08
C VAL A 512 -38.96 27.41 -14.56
N LEU A 513 -37.96 28.18 -15.00
CA LEU A 513 -37.49 28.17 -16.38
C LEU A 513 -36.74 26.88 -16.75
N ASP A 514 -35.94 26.31 -15.84
CA ASP A 514 -35.25 25.03 -16.01
C ASP A 514 -36.27 23.89 -16.16
N GLY A 515 -37.31 23.89 -15.31
CA GLY A 515 -38.42 22.94 -15.45
C GLY A 515 -39.17 23.07 -16.79
N ALA A 516 -39.36 24.29 -17.28
CA ALA A 516 -39.97 24.53 -18.59
C ALA A 516 -39.06 24.11 -19.75
N ALA A 517 -37.76 24.38 -19.68
CA ALA A 517 -36.77 23.98 -20.68
C ALA A 517 -36.64 22.46 -20.76
N LEU A 518 -36.57 21.76 -19.61
CA LEU A 518 -36.56 20.30 -19.55
C LEU A 518 -37.80 19.69 -20.20
N ALA A 519 -38.99 20.25 -19.92
CA ALA A 519 -40.24 19.80 -20.56
C ALA A 519 -40.22 20.00 -22.09
N ILE A 520 -39.64 21.10 -22.57
CA ILE A 520 -39.50 21.40 -24.01
C ILE A 520 -38.49 20.48 -24.69
N ASP A 521 -37.34 20.25 -24.06
CA ASP A 521 -36.28 19.37 -24.59
C ASP A 521 -36.71 17.90 -24.59
N MET A 522 -37.47 17.46 -23.58
CA MET A 522 -38.10 16.14 -23.58
C MET A 522 -39.09 15.97 -24.75
N VAL A 523 -39.82 17.03 -25.11
CA VAL A 523 -40.75 17.02 -26.26
C VAL A 523 -40.01 17.08 -27.60
N ARG A 524 -38.87 17.78 -27.68
CA ARG A 524 -38.09 17.97 -28.91
C ARG A 524 -37.15 16.84 -29.25
N SER A 525 -36.44 16.30 -28.26
CA SER A 525 -35.33 15.36 -28.48
C SER A 525 -35.79 14.02 -29.02
N ASP A 526 -36.97 13.55 -28.60
CA ASP A 526 -37.59 12.37 -29.19
C ASP A 526 -39.10 12.28 -28.85
N PRO A 527 -39.97 12.97 -29.63
CA PRO A 527 -41.41 12.85 -29.44
C PRO A 527 -41.92 11.42 -29.63
N ALA A 528 -41.16 10.58 -30.36
CA ALA A 528 -41.44 9.17 -30.54
C ALA A 528 -40.97 8.30 -29.37
N LYS A 529 -39.96 8.69 -28.58
CA LYS A 529 -39.52 7.97 -27.36
C LYS A 529 -40.41 8.25 -26.16
N LEU A 530 -40.91 9.47 -26.00
CA LEU A 530 -41.99 9.74 -25.03
C LEU A 530 -43.28 9.00 -25.46
N GLY A 531 -43.56 8.93 -26.77
CA GLY A 531 -44.65 8.13 -27.33
C GLY A 531 -44.45 6.60 -27.23
N ALA A 532 -43.22 6.11 -27.36
CA ALA A 532 -42.87 4.68 -27.37
C ALA A 532 -42.58 4.11 -25.98
N GLN A 533 -42.11 4.93 -25.04
CA GLN A 533 -42.08 4.60 -23.60
C GLN A 533 -43.49 4.62 -22.99
N LEU A 534 -44.46 5.26 -23.66
CA LEU A 534 -45.83 5.36 -23.15
C LEU A 534 -46.86 4.44 -23.82
N VAL A 535 -46.72 3.94 -25.06
CA VAL A 535 -47.71 2.95 -25.57
C VAL A 535 -47.23 1.99 -26.67
N GLY A 536 -47.51 0.69 -26.48
CA GLY A 536 -47.85 -0.27 -27.53
C GLY A 536 -49.36 -0.59 -27.57
N ARG A 537 -50.02 -0.22 -28.68
CA ARG A 537 -51.43 -0.46 -29.11
C ARG A 537 -52.55 0.32 -28.39
N GLY A 538 -52.65 1.60 -28.72
CA GLY A 538 -53.78 2.51 -28.51
C GLY A 538 -53.27 3.93 -28.62
N ARG A 539 -53.93 4.86 -29.33
CA ARG A 539 -53.46 6.26 -29.36
C ARG A 539 -53.51 6.83 -27.93
N PRO A 540 -52.43 7.41 -27.38
CA PRO A 540 -52.46 7.97 -26.03
C PRO A 540 -53.23 9.31 -25.98
N PRO A 541 -53.66 9.69 -24.77
CA PRO A 541 -54.07 11.03 -24.42
C PRO A 541 -53.10 12.14 -24.86
N ALA A 542 -53.47 12.92 -25.87
CA ALA A 542 -52.70 14.07 -26.37
C ALA A 542 -52.75 15.29 -25.44
N ASP A 543 -53.65 15.28 -24.46
CA ASP A 543 -53.86 16.38 -23.53
C ASP A 543 -54.43 15.91 -22.18
N LEU A 544 -54.59 16.88 -21.28
CA LEU A 544 -55.10 16.68 -19.93
C LEU A 544 -56.55 16.16 -19.89
N ALA A 545 -57.34 16.34 -20.95
CA ALA A 545 -58.72 15.88 -21.02
C ALA A 545 -58.79 14.38 -21.32
N GLN A 546 -57.95 13.89 -22.23
CA GLN A 546 -57.86 12.46 -22.53
C GLN A 546 -57.22 11.67 -21.36
N TRP A 547 -56.40 12.31 -20.53
CA TRP A 547 -55.88 11.71 -19.29
C TRP A 547 -56.97 11.53 -18.21
N ARG A 548 -57.95 12.44 -18.13
CA ARG A 548 -59.14 12.25 -17.28
C ARG A 548 -59.94 11.02 -17.71
N GLU A 549 -60.10 10.83 -19.02
CA GLU A 549 -60.83 9.69 -19.58
C GLU A 549 -60.19 8.35 -19.20
N VAL A 550 -58.85 8.26 -19.15
CA VAL A 550 -58.14 7.05 -18.68
C VAL A 550 -58.42 6.77 -17.20
N VAL A 551 -58.45 7.81 -16.36
CA VAL A 551 -58.78 7.68 -14.92
C VAL A 551 -60.24 7.28 -14.72
N ASP A 552 -61.15 7.82 -15.53
CA ASP A 552 -62.59 7.51 -15.48
C ASP A 552 -62.88 6.07 -15.96
N VAL A 553 -62.20 5.61 -17.02
CA VAL A 553 -62.26 4.22 -17.50
C VAL A 553 -61.74 3.24 -16.44
N ALA A 554 -60.60 3.56 -15.80
CA ALA A 554 -60.03 2.75 -14.72
C ALA A 554 -60.96 2.59 -13.50
N ARG A 555 -61.89 3.54 -13.29
CA ARG A 555 -62.88 3.52 -12.22
C ARG A 555 -64.10 2.65 -12.53
N SER A 556 -64.41 2.46 -13.81
CA SER A 556 -65.71 1.95 -14.28
C SER A 556 -65.75 0.45 -14.61
N GLY A 557 -64.61 -0.27 -14.61
CA GLY A 557 -64.57 -1.67 -15.02
C GLY A 557 -63.55 -2.55 -14.26
N PRO A 558 -63.81 -3.88 -14.13
CA PRO A 558 -62.95 -4.82 -13.40
C PRO A 558 -61.74 -5.34 -14.20
N THR A 559 -61.41 -4.75 -15.36
CA THR A 559 -60.35 -5.27 -16.24
C THR A 559 -59.08 -4.43 -16.14
N MET A 560 -57.98 -5.09 -15.78
CA MET A 560 -56.63 -4.54 -15.89
C MET A 560 -56.36 -4.13 -17.34
N ALA A 561 -56.32 -2.83 -17.62
CA ALA A 561 -55.69 -2.37 -18.86
C ALA A 561 -54.21 -2.75 -18.78
N LYS A 562 -53.78 -3.63 -19.67
CA LYS A 562 -52.41 -4.12 -19.79
C LYS A 562 -51.71 -3.33 -20.88
N TRP A 563 -50.56 -2.77 -20.55
CA TRP A 563 -49.69 -2.04 -21.45
C TRP A 563 -48.35 -2.77 -21.49
N SER A 564 -47.79 -2.99 -22.67
CA SER A 564 -46.43 -3.52 -22.79
C SER A 564 -45.47 -2.39 -23.11
N VAL A 565 -44.43 -2.23 -22.31
CA VAL A 565 -43.36 -1.23 -22.46
C VAL A 565 -42.05 -1.97 -22.74
N LEU A 566 -41.36 -1.59 -23.83
CA LEU A 566 -40.05 -2.12 -24.18
C LEU A 566 -38.97 -1.25 -23.54
N LEU A 567 -38.13 -1.81 -22.67
CA LEU A 567 -37.02 -1.08 -22.05
C LEU A 567 -35.86 -0.84 -23.04
N PRO A 568 -35.05 0.23 -22.85
CA PRO A 568 -33.91 0.55 -23.71
C PRO A 568 -32.87 -0.58 -23.85
N MET A 569 -32.82 -1.48 -22.88
CA MET A 569 -31.88 -2.61 -22.80
C MET A 569 -32.51 -3.96 -23.25
N GLY A 570 -33.70 -3.97 -23.85
CA GLY A 570 -34.24 -5.15 -24.55
C GLY A 570 -35.16 -6.08 -23.73
N GLY A 571 -35.88 -5.59 -22.72
CA GLY A 571 -36.88 -6.36 -21.98
C GLY A 571 -38.30 -5.80 -22.15
N ASN A 572 -39.30 -6.65 -22.33
CA ASN A 572 -40.72 -6.24 -22.30
C ASN A 572 -41.25 -6.31 -20.86
N ILE A 573 -41.79 -5.18 -20.38
CA ILE A 573 -42.51 -5.08 -19.11
C ILE A 573 -43.99 -4.85 -19.42
N GLU A 574 -44.85 -5.74 -18.92
CA GLU A 574 -46.29 -5.55 -18.87
C GLU A 574 -46.64 -4.70 -17.63
N LEU A 575 -47.05 -3.46 -17.85
CA LEU A 575 -47.64 -2.59 -16.85
C LEU A 575 -49.15 -2.79 -16.84
N SER A 576 -49.74 -2.99 -15.68
CA SER A 576 -51.18 -2.87 -15.48
C SER A 576 -51.46 -1.90 -14.35
N HIS A 577 -52.68 -1.38 -14.31
CA HIS A 577 -53.14 -0.59 -13.18
C HIS A 577 -54.51 -1.08 -12.71
N GLN A 578 -54.81 -0.84 -11.44
CA GLN A 578 -56.10 -1.13 -10.84
C GLN A 578 -56.36 -0.18 -9.68
N PHE A 579 -57.62 0.23 -9.51
CA PHE A 579 -58.07 0.89 -8.30
C PHE A 579 -58.43 -0.14 -7.23
N VAL A 580 -57.91 0.05 -6.02
CA VAL A 580 -58.28 -0.71 -4.82
C VAL A 580 -58.72 0.31 -3.77
N GLY A 581 -60.03 0.58 -3.71
CA GLY A 581 -60.55 1.72 -2.97
C GLY A 581 -60.03 3.04 -3.56
N ASN A 582 -59.48 3.92 -2.72
CA ASN A 582 -58.83 5.17 -3.14
C ASN A 582 -57.36 5.01 -3.55
N THR A 583 -56.85 3.76 -3.58
CA THR A 583 -55.48 3.47 -3.98
C THR A 583 -55.42 3.17 -5.47
N LEU A 584 -54.66 3.97 -6.22
CA LEU A 584 -54.31 3.62 -7.60
C LEU A 584 -53.03 2.78 -7.56
N ARG A 585 -53.17 1.49 -7.88
CA ARG A 585 -52.08 0.52 -7.87
C ARG A 585 -51.60 0.27 -9.29
N PHE A 586 -50.29 0.42 -9.51
CA PHE A 586 -49.59 0.04 -10.73
C PHE A 586 -48.84 -1.28 -10.48
N GLN A 587 -48.98 -2.23 -11.39
CA GLN A 587 -48.29 -3.51 -11.35
C GLN A 587 -47.40 -3.65 -12.58
N ALA A 588 -46.11 -3.92 -12.38
CA ALA A 588 -45.13 -4.15 -13.45
C ALA A 588 -44.69 -5.62 -13.46
N ARG A 589 -44.80 -6.29 -14.62
CA ARG A 589 -44.39 -7.69 -14.82
C ARG A 589 -43.48 -7.84 -16.03
N GLY A 590 -42.32 -8.48 -15.89
CA GLY A 590 -41.41 -8.70 -17.02
C GLY A 590 -40.54 -9.96 -16.83
N GLN A 591 -40.14 -10.59 -17.94
CA GLN A 591 -39.35 -11.84 -17.93
C GLN A 591 -37.88 -11.63 -17.49
N SER A 592 -37.30 -10.44 -17.67
CA SER A 592 -35.89 -10.15 -17.36
C SER A 592 -35.65 -9.46 -16.01
N LEU A 593 -36.70 -9.08 -15.28
CA LEU A 593 -36.59 -8.38 -13.98
C LEU A 593 -35.94 -9.26 -12.89
N ALA A 594 -35.95 -10.58 -13.05
CA ALA A 594 -35.41 -11.52 -12.06
C ALA A 594 -33.88 -11.73 -12.14
N ALA A 595 -33.21 -11.27 -13.20
CA ALA A 595 -31.78 -11.53 -13.43
C ALA A 595 -30.88 -10.29 -13.27
N GLY A 596 -31.42 -9.13 -12.94
CA GLY A 596 -30.63 -7.92 -12.79
C GLY A 596 -31.46 -6.71 -12.38
N VAL A 597 -31.66 -6.55 -11.07
CA VAL A 597 -31.95 -5.22 -10.50
C VAL A 597 -30.61 -4.48 -10.48
N ALA A 598 -30.16 -4.02 -11.65
CA ALA A 598 -29.13 -2.99 -11.74
C ALA A 598 -29.82 -1.63 -11.68
N ASP A 599 -29.26 -0.69 -10.89
CA ASP A 599 -29.84 0.59 -10.48
C ASP A 599 -30.55 1.40 -11.57
N ALA A 600 -30.08 1.31 -12.82
CA ALA A 600 -30.59 2.10 -13.94
C ALA A 600 -32.07 1.80 -14.30
N ASN A 601 -32.54 0.55 -14.21
CA ASN A 601 -33.91 0.22 -14.60
C ASN A 601 -34.96 0.56 -13.52
N LEU A 602 -34.56 0.49 -12.24
CA LEU A 602 -35.44 0.81 -11.11
C LEU A 602 -35.60 2.32 -10.94
N SER A 603 -34.50 3.07 -11.07
CA SER A 603 -34.51 4.54 -11.04
C SER A 603 -35.37 5.14 -12.15
N GLU A 604 -35.29 4.64 -13.39
CA GLU A 604 -36.16 5.07 -14.48
C GLU A 604 -37.65 4.78 -14.22
N LEU A 605 -37.99 3.60 -13.70
CA LEU A 605 -39.36 3.24 -13.33
C LEU A 605 -39.90 4.11 -12.18
N LEU A 606 -39.06 4.45 -11.21
CA LEU A 606 -39.40 5.33 -10.09
C LEU A 606 -39.58 6.78 -10.54
N VAL A 607 -38.74 7.27 -11.47
CA VAL A 607 -38.90 8.59 -12.09
C VAL A 607 -40.19 8.67 -12.90
N MET A 608 -40.52 7.63 -13.68
CA MET A 608 -41.80 7.53 -14.39
C MET A 608 -42.98 7.54 -13.41
N PHE A 609 -42.88 6.78 -12.32
CA PHE A 609 -43.89 6.74 -11.26
C PHE A 609 -44.05 8.10 -10.57
N PHE A 610 -42.96 8.86 -10.40
CA PHE A 610 -42.97 10.22 -9.86
C PHE A 610 -43.59 11.25 -10.81
N ALA A 611 -43.35 11.12 -12.11
CA ALA A 611 -43.98 11.96 -13.12
C ALA A 611 -45.48 11.69 -13.17
N LEU A 612 -45.88 10.41 -13.16
CA LEU A 612 -47.27 9.97 -13.15
C LEU A 612 -48.00 10.35 -11.84
N SER A 613 -47.32 10.38 -10.69
CA SER A 613 -47.92 10.80 -9.42
C SER A 613 -48.29 12.28 -9.41
N ARG A 614 -47.43 13.14 -9.97
CA ARG A 614 -47.70 14.58 -10.13
C ARG A 614 -48.87 14.84 -11.10
N LEU A 615 -48.93 14.10 -12.20
CA LEU A 615 -50.04 14.17 -13.15
C LEU A 615 -51.36 13.69 -12.52
N SER A 616 -51.35 12.54 -11.84
CA SER A 616 -52.55 11.95 -11.20
C SER A 616 -53.17 12.88 -10.14
N LEU A 617 -52.34 13.55 -9.33
CA LEU A 617 -52.76 14.53 -8.31
C LEU A 617 -53.43 15.78 -8.89
N SER A 618 -53.07 16.18 -10.11
CA SER A 618 -53.69 17.32 -10.80
C SER A 618 -55.00 16.96 -11.51
N VAL A 619 -55.24 15.66 -11.73
CA VAL A 619 -56.35 15.14 -12.52
C VAL A 619 -57.52 14.67 -11.64
N ASP A 620 -57.28 13.93 -10.54
CA ASP A 620 -58.32 13.49 -9.60
C ASP A 620 -57.85 13.60 -8.12
N PRO A 621 -58.42 14.52 -7.32
CA PRO A 621 -58.02 14.76 -5.94
C PRO A 621 -58.55 13.72 -4.93
N SER A 622 -59.28 12.69 -5.36
CA SER A 622 -59.78 11.59 -4.49
C SER A 622 -58.81 10.42 -4.34
N ILE A 623 -57.71 10.40 -5.11
CA ILE A 623 -56.63 9.43 -4.98
C ILE A 623 -55.80 9.79 -3.75
N ASP A 624 -55.91 9.02 -2.68
CA ASP A 624 -55.19 9.25 -1.43
C ASP A 624 -53.91 8.41 -1.31
N ARG A 625 -53.71 7.44 -2.21
CA ARG A 625 -52.58 6.52 -2.17
C ARG A 625 -52.19 6.04 -3.57
N LEU A 626 -50.88 5.97 -3.81
CA LEU A 626 -50.30 5.31 -4.97
C LEU A 626 -49.50 4.09 -4.51
N GLU A 627 -49.65 2.97 -5.21
CA GLU A 627 -48.93 1.73 -4.90
C GLU A 627 -48.26 1.19 -6.16
N LEU A 628 -46.94 0.95 -6.12
CA LEU A 628 -46.21 0.28 -7.19
C LEU A 628 -45.87 -1.14 -6.75
N VAL A 629 -46.23 -2.14 -7.55
CA VAL A 629 -45.95 -3.56 -7.30
C VAL A 629 -45.15 -4.12 -8.47
N ILE A 630 -43.91 -4.54 -8.22
CA ILE A 630 -43.04 -5.13 -9.25
C ILE A 630 -42.92 -6.64 -8.97
N GLY A 631 -43.20 -7.51 -9.96
CA GLY A 631 -43.07 -8.96 -9.80
C GLY A 631 -42.89 -9.76 -11.10
N GLY A 632 -42.04 -10.78 -11.08
CA GLY A 632 -41.77 -11.66 -12.22
C GLY A 632 -42.79 -12.82 -12.39
N PRO A 633 -42.90 -13.42 -13.59
CA PRO A 633 -43.78 -14.58 -13.81
C PRO A 633 -43.15 -15.88 -13.29
N GLY A 634 -43.84 -16.58 -12.40
CA GLY A 634 -43.63 -18.04 -12.17
C GLY A 634 -42.60 -18.45 -11.13
N THR A 635 -41.96 -17.55 -10.39
CA THR A 635 -41.15 -17.91 -9.21
C THR A 635 -41.80 -17.35 -7.94
N SER A 636 -41.53 -17.97 -6.78
CA SER A 636 -41.95 -17.54 -5.44
C SER A 636 -41.27 -16.22 -5.02
N VAL A 637 -41.68 -15.18 -5.74
CA VAL A 637 -41.73 -13.72 -5.60
C VAL A 637 -40.77 -12.99 -4.64
N THR A 638 -39.81 -12.27 -5.23
CA THR A 638 -39.37 -10.94 -4.76
C THR A 638 -40.48 -9.94 -5.11
N THR A 639 -41.20 -9.39 -4.13
CA THR A 639 -42.15 -8.28 -4.38
C THR A 639 -41.56 -7.00 -3.81
N VAL A 640 -41.28 -6.02 -4.66
CA VAL A 640 -41.05 -4.65 -4.19
C VAL A 640 -42.38 -3.94 -4.21
N ARG A 641 -42.85 -3.56 -3.02
CA ARG A 641 -44.06 -2.76 -2.85
C ARG A 641 -43.66 -1.39 -2.32
N ALA A 642 -43.82 -0.38 -3.16
CA ALA A 642 -43.63 1.01 -2.77
C ALA A 642 -45.00 1.68 -2.60
N ARG A 643 -45.25 2.27 -1.43
CA ARG A 643 -46.50 2.99 -1.12
C ARG A 643 -46.21 4.46 -0.88
N LEU A 644 -46.91 5.31 -1.61
CA LEU A 644 -46.89 6.76 -1.43
C LEU A 644 -48.25 7.21 -0.91
N SER A 645 -48.29 7.76 0.31
CA SER A 645 -49.50 8.33 0.88
C SER A 645 -49.57 9.81 0.55
N LEU A 646 -50.66 10.20 -0.10
CA LEU A 646 -50.89 11.56 -0.57
C LEU A 646 -51.74 12.29 0.46
N SER A 647 -51.10 12.99 1.41
CA SER A 647 -51.78 13.80 2.43
C SER A 647 -52.02 15.22 1.92
N ARG A 648 -53.20 15.78 2.22
CA ARG A 648 -53.53 17.19 1.90
C ARG A 648 -52.89 18.21 2.85
N VAL A 649 -52.37 17.78 4.00
CA VAL A 649 -51.94 18.66 5.11
C VAL A 649 -50.44 18.52 5.41
N LYS A 650 -49.78 17.51 4.85
CA LYS A 650 -48.34 17.24 5.00
C LYS A 650 -47.73 16.92 3.64
N PRO A 651 -46.43 17.20 3.42
CA PRO A 651 -45.75 16.75 2.21
C PRO A 651 -45.97 15.24 2.02
N PRO A 652 -46.04 14.74 0.78
CA PRO A 652 -46.23 13.31 0.51
C PRO A 652 -45.14 12.53 1.25
N VAL A 653 -45.55 11.62 2.13
CA VAL A 653 -44.63 10.82 2.95
C VAL A 653 -44.65 9.40 2.40
N TRP A 654 -43.48 8.86 2.08
CA TRP A 654 -43.32 7.44 1.83
C TRP A 654 -43.68 6.68 3.10
N SER A 655 -44.74 5.88 3.05
CA SER A 655 -45.16 5.06 4.18
C SER A 655 -45.04 3.60 3.80
N ASN A 656 -43.90 3.02 4.21
CA ASN A 656 -43.47 1.64 4.00
C ASN A 656 -43.08 1.30 2.55
N VAL A 657 -41.78 1.19 2.32
CA VAL A 657 -41.23 0.34 1.24
C VAL A 657 -41.11 -1.06 1.83
N GLU A 658 -42.02 -1.95 1.46
CA GLU A 658 -41.98 -3.36 1.88
C GLU A 658 -41.28 -4.16 0.78
N ILE A 659 -40.06 -4.63 1.06
CA ILE A 659 -39.36 -5.61 0.23
C ILE A 659 -39.61 -6.98 0.85
N MET A 660 -40.42 -7.82 0.20
CA MET A 660 -40.60 -9.22 0.65
C MET A 660 -39.79 -10.14 -0.26
N ALA A 661 -38.75 -10.79 0.28
CA ALA A 661 -37.92 -11.75 -0.44
C ALA A 661 -37.25 -12.78 0.49
N PRO A 662 -37.00 -14.03 0.05
CA PRO A 662 -36.15 -14.98 0.74
C PRO A 662 -34.73 -14.92 0.15
N TYR A 663 -33.77 -14.30 0.86
CA TYR A 663 -32.37 -14.22 0.40
C TYR A 663 -31.35 -14.63 1.47
N THR A 664 -30.12 -14.90 1.03
CA THR A 664 -28.99 -15.35 1.84
C THR A 664 -28.26 -14.17 2.52
N ARG A 665 -27.36 -14.48 3.48
CA ARG A 665 -26.76 -13.52 4.43
C ARG A 665 -26.00 -12.35 3.77
N ASP A 666 -25.49 -12.53 2.56
CA ASP A 666 -24.67 -11.53 1.86
C ASP A 666 -25.51 -10.54 1.04
N GLU A 667 -26.73 -10.93 0.63
CA GLU A 667 -27.67 -10.08 -0.13
C GLU A 667 -28.47 -9.13 0.78
N LEU A 668 -28.55 -9.44 2.08
CA LEU A 668 -29.16 -8.59 3.11
C LEU A 668 -28.36 -7.30 3.39
N ALA A 669 -27.08 -7.24 3.00
CA ALA A 669 -26.19 -6.10 3.24
C ALA A 669 -26.50 -4.88 2.36
N LEU A 670 -27.18 -5.07 1.22
CA LEU A 670 -27.54 -4.02 0.26
C LEU A 670 -28.85 -3.29 0.61
N ILE A 671 -29.66 -3.85 1.52
CA ILE A 671 -30.97 -3.31 1.88
C ILE A 671 -30.88 -1.91 2.53
N PRO A 672 -29.92 -1.62 3.43
CA PRO A 672 -29.78 -0.28 4.01
C PRO A 672 -29.36 0.80 2.99
N GLU A 673 -28.55 0.45 2.00
CA GLU A 673 -28.13 1.38 0.93
C GLU A 673 -29.29 1.70 -0.01
N LEU A 674 -30.05 0.67 -0.44
CA LEU A 674 -31.24 0.85 -1.26
C LEU A 674 -32.35 1.63 -0.52
N GLU A 675 -32.51 1.39 0.79
CA GLU A 675 -33.47 2.14 1.62
C GLU A 675 -33.03 3.60 1.83
N ALA A 676 -31.72 3.87 1.89
CA ALA A 676 -31.17 5.22 1.99
C ALA A 676 -31.26 6.01 0.68
N GLU A 677 -31.21 5.35 -0.47
CA GLU A 677 -31.38 5.97 -1.78
C GLU A 677 -32.86 6.22 -2.14
N LEU A 678 -33.76 5.39 -1.59
CA LEU A 678 -35.22 5.53 -1.75
C LEU A 678 -35.86 6.57 -0.80
N ARG A 679 -35.27 6.82 0.37
CA ARG A 679 -35.72 7.83 1.34
C ARG A 679 -35.25 9.22 0.93
#